data_AF-A0AAE3P241-F1
#
_entry.id   AF-A0AAE3P241-F1
#
_cell.length_a   1.000
_cell.length_b   1.000
_cell.length_c   1.000
_cell.angle_alpha   90.00
_cell.angle_beta   90.00
_cell.angle_gamma   90.00
#
_symmetry.space_group_name_H-M   'P 1'
#
loop_
_entity.id
_entity.type
_entity.pdbx_description
1 polymer ?
#
loop_
_entity_poly.entity_id
_entity_poly.type
_entity_poly.pdbx_seq_one_letter_code
_entity_poly.pdbx_strand_id
1 'polypeptide(L)'
;MINFINNHKYWLLSFFIAAITILVLYSSSINNYFKLNITREEAIVIAENFLKNENIDTKNFKKEASFDNSNVEFRYFIKKLGNKKFKEFIEKDKRNLSWQVMFHQDLPRQIQQKTFWVDVDKDGNVFGFRSTIPDTIKINSISKSEAIEIVSEYLKKKIGNNFNKYSLIEIKEEQLRNRTDYNFRWEKNIDYPSGKNILTAKIVGDKVLSFTHYFEVPQNERNYFTNSEALLGTTSVVFLIILIIYAFSLFLKKYHQGEVWISVGKTIFFLYFVLALIESINNWPQLGFGAFVGDLQFSSVRFIVFLIYGLIFRLFLGLLIFVSWSVGESYARSLWPEKLKSMDGFIKGHILSMHTGTSLMKGLVIGTMLSLSYLIGNIVLNVPDSVIFINPASYLDIYAGWFPAIGIVVEGFTTSLLASIVLTFFIVNISYQRWKRKWISILLSGLLTTICVVISSTPPSLNNIWANLISNFLFGSFLAYLFFKFDLVVVTSTLFFSFLITRLYVILPSQNNFFMINALIALLVIFVGLAIYFISRYKKEDFVLENFGLPSHVQRISERERLKKELEIAAKVQLSLLPKEEPKIQGYDIAAISIPAIEAGGDYFDFVKLSANKLGIAIGDVSGKGVGAAIYMTLTKGILQAHAEEDVSPKNVLAKVNRLLYKSIEKNTFVSMFYAILDYQYHKITYARAGHTPGILTNKNTGGTKLLLSKGMALGLEEGNVFNSSLIEDSFQINSGDVFVLYTDGFTEAMNEKHEEFGEERFLKLIEHNRNLPSKEVINLIVKEIRKFADNFPQHDDMTMVVVKKL
;
A
#
# COMPACT_ATOMS: atom_id res chain seq x y z
N MET A 1 28.99 -8.99 0.53
CA MET A 1 28.03 -8.69 1.63
C MET A 1 26.93 -9.74 1.76
N ILE A 2 26.13 -9.99 0.72
CA ILE A 2 25.03 -10.97 0.73
C ILE A 2 25.49 -12.41 1.02
N ASN A 3 26.60 -12.85 0.41
CA ASN A 3 27.16 -14.19 0.67
C ASN A 3 27.64 -14.37 2.12
N PHE A 4 28.00 -13.29 2.81
CA PHE A 4 28.33 -13.31 4.25
C PHE A 4 27.07 -13.45 5.13
N ILE A 5 25.96 -12.82 4.74
CA ILE A 5 24.66 -12.91 5.45
C ILE A 5 24.04 -14.32 5.33
N ASN A 6 24.41 -15.10 4.31
CA ASN A 6 23.92 -16.49 4.23
C ASN A 6 24.69 -17.46 5.14
N ASN A 7 25.84 -17.04 5.70
CA ASN A 7 26.66 -17.91 6.53
C ASN A 7 26.69 -17.42 7.99
N HIS A 8 25.94 -18.11 8.84
CA HIS A 8 25.72 -17.75 10.25
C HIS A 8 26.99 -17.45 11.04
N LYS A 9 28.12 -18.05 10.65
CA LYS A 9 29.43 -17.88 11.31
C LYS A 9 29.92 -16.42 11.31
N TYR A 10 29.49 -15.60 10.34
CA TYR A 10 29.99 -14.23 10.19
C TYR A 10 29.04 -13.15 10.71
N TRP A 11 27.86 -13.50 11.23
CA TRP A 11 26.86 -12.50 11.61
C TRP A 11 27.26 -11.69 12.83
N LEU A 12 27.68 -12.37 13.89
CA LEU A 12 28.19 -11.72 15.10
C LEU A 12 29.39 -10.85 14.76
N LEU A 13 30.34 -11.39 13.99
CA LEU A 13 31.51 -10.63 13.53
C LEU A 13 31.11 -9.39 12.73
N SER A 14 30.16 -9.51 11.79
CA SER A 14 29.69 -8.38 10.97
C SER A 14 28.99 -7.32 11.83
N PHE A 15 28.17 -7.74 12.79
CA PHE A 15 27.53 -6.84 13.76
C PHE A 15 28.57 -6.07 14.58
N PHE A 16 29.54 -6.77 15.19
CA PHE A 16 30.56 -6.12 16.01
C PHE A 16 31.46 -5.18 15.19
N ILE A 17 31.87 -5.58 13.98
CA ILE A 17 32.63 -4.72 13.08
C ILE A 17 31.83 -3.44 12.76
N ALA A 18 30.55 -3.58 12.39
CA ALA A 18 29.70 -2.43 12.09
C ALA A 18 29.51 -1.53 13.32
N ALA A 19 29.22 -2.10 14.49
CA ALA A 19 29.02 -1.37 15.73
C ALA A 19 30.28 -0.62 16.19
N ILE A 20 31.45 -1.26 16.13
CA ILE A 20 32.74 -0.62 16.42
C ILE A 20 33.01 0.50 15.42
N THR A 21 32.74 0.27 14.13
CA THR A 21 32.92 1.31 13.10
C THR A 21 32.01 2.51 13.33
N ILE A 22 30.76 2.28 13.75
CA ILE A 22 29.84 3.35 14.16
C ILE A 22 30.47 4.15 15.30
N LEU A 23 30.92 3.50 16.37
CA LEU A 23 31.51 4.18 17.54
C LEU A 23 32.75 5.02 17.15
N VAL A 24 33.60 4.50 16.26
CA VAL A 24 34.80 5.21 15.78
C VAL A 24 34.45 6.42 14.91
N LEU A 25 33.50 6.27 13.99
CA LEU A 25 33.13 7.36 13.07
C LEU A 25 32.20 8.39 13.71
N TYR A 26 31.52 8.03 14.78
CA TYR A 26 30.48 8.85 15.42
C TYR A 26 30.97 10.24 15.83
N SER A 27 32.20 10.35 16.37
CA SER A 27 32.77 11.62 16.82
C SER A 27 32.88 12.67 15.70
N SER A 28 32.95 12.23 14.45
CA SER A 28 33.06 13.07 13.25
C SER A 28 31.70 13.50 12.69
N SER A 29 30.60 12.91 13.16
CA SER A 29 29.25 13.25 12.74
C SER A 29 28.75 14.53 13.42
N ILE A 30 27.89 15.26 12.72
CA ILE A 30 27.21 16.42 13.28
C ILE A 30 26.32 16.09 14.49
N ASN A 31 25.87 14.83 14.59
CA ASN A 31 25.04 14.34 15.69
C ASN A 31 25.74 14.50 17.05
N ASN A 32 27.06 14.38 17.08
CA ASN A 32 27.88 14.51 18.29
C ASN A 32 27.81 15.94 18.91
N TYR A 33 27.29 16.93 18.18
CA TYR A 33 27.22 18.31 18.63
C TYR A 33 25.87 18.69 19.26
N PHE A 34 24.84 17.84 19.16
CA PHE A 34 23.54 18.05 19.80
C PHE A 34 23.55 17.60 21.27
N LYS A 35 24.43 18.21 22.06
CA LYS A 35 24.59 17.94 23.49
C LYS A 35 23.63 18.81 24.29
N LEU A 36 22.75 18.18 25.07
CA LEU A 36 21.85 18.87 25.99
C LEU A 36 22.25 18.54 27.43
N ASN A 37 22.65 19.55 28.19
CA ASN A 37 23.16 19.35 29.55
C ASN A 37 22.07 19.51 30.62
N ILE A 38 20.96 20.17 30.27
CA ILE A 38 19.84 20.39 31.17
C ILE A 38 18.59 19.63 30.72
N THR A 39 17.89 19.06 31.69
CA THR A 39 16.60 18.43 31.51
C THR A 39 15.48 19.47 31.46
N ARG A 40 14.29 19.01 31.05
CA ARG A 40 13.06 19.82 31.07
C ARG A 40 12.75 20.40 32.44
N GLU A 41 12.86 19.59 33.50
CA GLU A 41 12.55 20.03 34.87
C GLU A 41 13.59 21.03 35.39
N GLU A 42 14.88 20.82 35.08
CA GLU A 42 15.93 21.79 35.40
C GLU A 42 15.70 23.13 34.68
N ALA A 43 15.29 23.11 33.41
CA ALA A 43 14.95 24.32 32.67
C ALA A 43 13.77 25.09 33.31
N ILE A 44 12.74 24.39 33.80
CA ILE A 44 11.61 25.00 34.53
C ILE A 44 12.10 25.70 35.80
N VAL A 45 12.98 25.04 36.58
CA VAL A 45 13.54 25.62 37.81
C VAL A 45 14.40 26.85 37.52
N ILE A 46 15.23 26.80 36.47
CA ILE A 46 16.05 27.94 36.03
C ILE A 46 15.16 29.12 35.64
N ALA A 47 14.12 28.86 34.85
CA ALA A 47 13.18 29.88 34.42
C ALA A 47 12.40 30.50 35.60
N GLU A 48 12.00 29.69 36.58
CA GLU A 48 11.33 30.16 37.79
C GLU A 48 12.24 31.06 38.63
N ASN A 49 13.51 30.68 38.82
CA ASN A 49 14.50 31.50 39.52
C ASN A 49 14.75 32.82 38.79
N PHE A 50 14.80 32.80 37.46
CA PHE A 50 14.92 34.02 36.66
C PHE A 50 13.74 34.95 36.88
N LEU A 51 12.50 34.45 36.82
CA LEU A 51 11.30 35.26 37.03
C LEU A 51 11.23 35.82 38.45
N LYS A 52 11.66 35.06 39.46
CA LYS A 52 11.76 35.53 40.84
C LYS A 52 12.74 36.71 40.97
N ASN A 53 13.86 36.68 40.26
CA ASN A 53 14.82 37.80 40.23
C ASN A 53 14.27 39.05 39.53
N GLU A 54 13.32 38.88 38.61
CA GLU A 54 12.57 39.98 37.99
C GLU A 54 11.35 40.42 38.82
N ASN A 55 11.25 39.98 40.09
CA ASN A 55 10.14 40.24 41.02
C ASN A 55 8.77 39.75 40.52
N ILE A 56 8.74 38.64 39.78
CA ILE A 56 7.52 38.00 39.29
C ILE A 56 7.24 36.75 40.13
N ASP A 57 6.11 36.72 40.82
CA ASP A 57 5.63 35.53 41.53
C ASP A 57 4.90 34.58 40.56
N THR A 58 5.39 33.36 40.46
CA THR A 58 4.90 32.31 39.55
C THR A 58 4.05 31.26 40.24
N LYS A 59 3.81 31.35 41.56
CA LYS A 59 3.07 30.33 42.33
C LYS A 59 1.70 29.97 41.76
N ASN A 60 0.99 30.95 41.19
CA ASN A 60 -0.35 30.78 40.64
C ASN A 60 -0.37 30.47 39.13
N PHE A 61 0.79 30.18 38.53
CA PHE A 61 0.91 29.88 37.11
C PHE A 61 1.14 28.38 36.89
N LYS A 62 0.48 27.82 35.87
CA LYS A 62 0.86 26.54 35.30
C LYS A 62 2.18 26.69 34.57
N LYS A 63 3.06 25.69 34.71
CA LYS A 63 4.43 25.68 34.18
C LYS A 63 4.52 24.60 33.12
N GLU A 64 4.94 24.98 31.93
CA GLU A 64 5.12 24.07 30.81
C GLU A 64 6.47 24.33 30.16
N ALA A 65 7.09 23.29 29.63
CA ALA A 65 8.37 23.42 28.94
C ALA A 65 8.41 22.46 27.77
N SER A 66 8.90 22.98 26.66
CA SER A 66 9.01 22.31 25.37
C SER A 66 10.39 22.55 24.81
N PHE A 67 10.93 21.57 24.10
CA PHE A 67 12.21 21.74 23.43
C PHE A 67 11.97 22.49 22.12
N ASP A 68 12.74 23.56 21.87
CA ASP A 68 12.62 24.28 20.61
C ASP A 68 13.23 23.44 19.48
N ASN A 69 12.34 22.91 18.65
CA ASN A 69 12.69 22.13 17.49
C ASN A 69 12.42 22.87 16.17
N SER A 70 12.15 24.19 16.20
CA SER A 70 11.76 25.01 15.05
C SER A 70 12.94 25.30 14.11
N ASN A 71 13.40 24.25 13.45
CA ASN A 71 14.72 24.10 12.84
C ASN A 71 14.92 24.76 11.46
N VAL A 72 14.25 25.87 11.13
CA VAL A 72 14.62 26.60 9.88
C VAL A 72 16.05 27.11 9.98
N GLU A 73 16.42 27.66 11.15
CA GLU A 73 17.76 28.18 11.43
C GLU A 73 18.83 27.09 11.34
N PHE A 74 18.65 25.96 12.02
CA PHE A 74 19.58 24.84 11.96
C PHE A 74 19.74 24.25 10.56
N ARG A 75 18.64 24.08 9.81
CA ARG A 75 18.71 23.60 8.42
C ARG A 75 19.55 24.55 7.58
N TYR A 76 19.33 25.86 7.77
CA TYR A 76 20.12 26.88 7.11
C TYR A 76 21.61 26.85 7.52
N PHE A 77 21.90 26.73 8.82
CA PHE A 77 23.26 26.66 9.34
C PHE A 77 24.00 25.42 8.86
N ILE A 78 23.37 24.24 8.87
CA ILE A 78 24.00 23.00 8.41
C ILE A 78 24.32 23.09 6.91
N LYS A 79 23.37 23.56 6.10
CA LYS A 79 23.54 23.77 4.65
C LYS A 79 24.71 24.70 4.33
N LYS A 80 24.86 25.79 5.08
CA LYS A 80 25.90 26.81 4.80
C LYS A 80 27.23 26.51 5.47
N LEU A 81 27.25 26.06 6.72
CA LEU A 81 28.49 25.91 7.49
C LEU A 81 29.19 24.56 7.28
N GLY A 82 28.44 23.50 6.98
CA GLY A 82 28.95 22.11 7.03
C GLY A 82 29.42 21.68 8.43
N ASN A 83 29.77 20.40 8.59
CA ASN A 83 30.01 19.80 9.92
C ASN A 83 31.01 20.55 10.81
N LYS A 84 32.17 20.97 10.27
CA LYS A 84 33.25 21.59 11.06
C LYS A 84 32.90 23.00 11.54
N LYS A 85 32.47 23.90 10.64
CA LYS A 85 32.13 25.28 11.05
C LYS A 85 30.84 25.32 11.85
N PHE A 86 29.92 24.39 11.61
CA PHE A 86 28.70 24.27 12.41
C PHE A 86 29.00 23.90 13.86
N LYS A 87 29.98 23.01 14.11
CA LYS A 87 30.49 22.75 15.46
C LYS A 87 30.98 24.03 16.12
N GLU A 88 31.89 24.75 15.46
CA GLU A 88 32.44 26.00 15.99
C GLU A 88 31.33 27.02 16.28
N PHE A 89 30.30 27.06 15.44
CA PHE A 89 29.13 27.90 15.62
C PHE A 89 28.32 27.50 16.86
N ILE A 90 27.94 26.23 17.03
CA ILE A 90 27.21 25.77 18.24
C ILE A 90 28.02 25.95 19.52
N GLU A 91 29.34 25.79 19.46
CA GLU A 91 30.22 25.98 20.63
C GLU A 91 30.31 27.46 21.05
N LYS A 92 30.33 28.38 20.08
CA LYS A 92 30.37 29.83 20.33
C LYS A 92 28.98 30.41 20.63
N ASP A 93 27.97 29.90 19.96
CA ASP A 93 26.58 30.33 20.04
C ASP A 93 25.71 29.25 20.68
N LYS A 94 25.62 29.31 22.01
CA LYS A 94 24.95 28.31 22.84
C LYS A 94 23.43 28.32 22.72
N ARG A 95 22.84 29.34 22.08
CA ARG A 95 21.40 29.64 22.11
C ARG A 95 20.56 28.74 21.21
N ASN A 96 21.21 28.06 20.26
CA ASN A 96 20.53 27.31 19.22
C ASN A 96 19.78 26.07 19.77
N LEU A 97 20.26 25.44 20.85
CA LEU A 97 19.56 24.34 21.53
C LEU A 97 18.98 24.88 22.82
N SER A 98 17.65 24.97 22.90
CA SER A 98 17.00 25.62 24.03
C SER A 98 15.67 25.01 24.42
N TRP A 99 15.33 25.19 25.69
CA TRP A 99 14.02 24.95 26.25
C TRP A 99 13.22 26.25 26.24
N GLN A 100 12.01 26.19 25.71
CA GLN A 100 11.02 27.25 25.86
C GLN A 100 10.13 26.91 27.05
N VAL A 101 10.21 27.70 28.12
CA VAL A 101 9.42 27.53 29.34
C VAL A 101 8.30 28.55 29.38
N MET A 102 7.05 28.09 29.41
CA MET A 102 5.85 28.91 29.48
C MET A 102 5.22 28.85 30.89
N PHE A 103 4.89 30.02 31.43
CA PHE A 103 4.07 30.21 32.62
C PHE A 103 2.77 30.88 32.19
N HIS A 104 1.64 30.22 32.44
CA HIS A 104 0.32 30.72 32.04
C HIS A 104 -0.73 30.50 33.13
N GLN A 105 -1.81 31.28 33.09
CA GLN A 105 -2.91 31.18 34.06
C GLN A 105 -4.00 30.19 33.61
N ASP A 106 -3.87 29.65 32.40
CA ASP A 106 -4.83 28.72 31.77
C ASP A 106 -6.25 29.30 31.68
N LEU A 107 -6.34 30.60 31.41
CA LEU A 107 -7.61 31.29 31.24
C LEU A 107 -8.09 31.19 29.78
N PRO A 108 -9.41 31.24 29.51
CA PRO A 108 -9.95 31.37 28.16
C PRO A 108 -9.38 32.61 27.47
N ARG A 109 -9.14 32.56 26.16
CA ARG A 109 -8.42 33.62 25.43
C ARG A 109 -9.12 34.99 25.47
N GLN A 110 -10.46 35.00 25.56
CA GLN A 110 -11.24 36.24 25.72
C GLN A 110 -10.85 37.01 26.99
N ILE A 111 -10.37 36.30 28.01
CA ILE A 111 -9.83 36.89 29.21
C ILE A 111 -8.36 37.18 28.94
N GLN A 112 -8.03 38.47 28.82
CA GLN A 112 -6.63 38.89 28.76
C GLN A 112 -5.92 38.36 30.01
N GLN A 113 -4.89 37.54 29.81
CA GLN A 113 -4.14 36.89 30.88
C GLN A 113 -2.68 37.27 30.83
N LYS A 114 -2.00 37.15 31.97
CA LYS A 114 -0.55 37.28 32.00
C LYS A 114 0.07 35.97 31.57
N THR A 115 1.06 36.03 30.68
CA THR A 115 1.91 34.88 30.37
C THR A 115 3.36 35.28 30.42
N PHE A 116 4.23 34.34 30.77
CA PHE A 116 5.68 34.52 30.75
C PHE A 116 6.31 33.38 29.98
N TRP A 117 7.26 33.71 29.12
CA TRP A 117 8.08 32.76 28.38
C TRP A 117 9.53 33.03 28.72
N VAL A 118 10.27 31.99 29.04
CA VAL A 118 11.70 32.07 29.33
C VAL A 118 12.40 31.06 28.45
N ASP A 119 13.36 31.54 27.66
CA ASP A 119 14.15 30.71 26.76
C ASP A 119 15.49 30.39 27.46
N VAL A 120 15.70 29.10 27.74
CA VAL A 120 16.86 28.58 28.50
C VAL A 120 17.74 27.76 27.56
N ASP A 121 19.00 28.13 27.41
CA ASP A 121 19.94 27.43 26.53
C ASP A 121 20.34 26.04 27.07
N LYS A 122 21.04 25.25 26.25
CA LYS A 122 21.48 23.90 26.58
C LYS A 122 22.36 23.76 27.83
N ASP A 123 22.95 24.86 28.31
CA ASP A 123 23.85 24.90 29.46
C ASP A 123 23.19 25.56 30.69
N GLY A 124 21.93 26.00 30.60
CA GLY A 124 21.20 26.59 31.71
C GLY A 124 21.20 28.11 31.79
N ASN A 125 21.64 28.82 30.74
CA ASN A 125 21.61 30.28 30.72
C ASN A 125 20.30 30.79 30.11
N VAL A 126 19.70 31.79 30.74
CA VAL A 126 18.53 32.49 30.17
C VAL A 126 19.00 33.52 29.15
N PHE A 127 18.50 33.42 27.92
CA PHE A 127 18.85 34.34 26.83
C PHE A 127 17.64 35.01 26.17
N GLY A 128 16.43 34.60 26.53
CA GLY A 128 15.18 35.20 26.06
C GLY A 128 14.14 35.24 27.16
N PHE A 129 13.36 36.31 27.20
CA PHE A 129 12.23 36.48 28.10
C PHE A 129 11.11 37.23 27.38
N ARG A 130 9.89 36.72 27.46
CA ARG A 130 8.70 37.40 26.92
C ARG A 130 7.60 37.39 27.95
N SER A 131 7.07 38.56 28.30
CA SER A 131 5.81 38.65 29.04
C SER A 131 4.71 39.21 28.16
N THR A 132 3.50 38.69 28.32
CA THR A 132 2.28 39.30 27.77
C THR A 132 1.43 39.77 28.93
N ILE A 133 0.92 41.01 28.85
CA ILE A 133 0.02 41.59 29.86
C ILE A 133 -1.22 42.17 29.18
N PRO A 134 -2.39 42.14 29.86
CA PRO A 134 -3.62 42.77 29.36
C PRO A 134 -3.44 44.24 28.96
N ASP A 135 -3.99 44.63 27.80
CA ASP A 135 -3.97 46.01 27.29
C ASP A 135 -4.82 46.96 28.15
N THR A 136 -5.74 46.40 28.94
CA THR A 136 -6.59 47.15 29.88
C THR A 136 -5.86 47.65 31.11
N ILE A 137 -4.69 47.07 31.46
CA ILE A 137 -3.93 47.49 32.65
C ILE A 137 -3.42 48.91 32.45
N LYS A 138 -3.80 49.79 33.36
CA LYS A 138 -3.33 51.16 33.43
C LYS A 138 -1.91 51.20 33.99
N ILE A 139 -0.97 51.64 33.17
CA ILE A 139 0.44 51.84 33.51
C ILE A 139 0.80 53.23 32.97
N ASN A 140 1.59 54.00 33.70
CA ASN A 140 2.00 55.32 33.23
C ASN A 140 2.90 55.16 32.00
N SER A 141 2.51 55.79 30.88
CA SER A 141 3.35 55.87 29.69
C SER A 141 4.59 56.71 29.99
N ILE A 142 5.71 56.33 29.40
CA ILE A 142 6.96 57.10 29.43
C ILE A 142 7.22 57.74 28.07
N SER A 143 8.13 58.70 28.01
CA SER A 143 8.55 59.28 26.73
C SER A 143 9.37 58.30 25.90
N LYS A 144 9.38 58.47 24.57
CA LYS A 144 10.19 57.64 23.67
C LYS A 144 11.69 57.68 24.00
N SER A 145 12.22 58.83 24.44
CA SER A 145 13.62 58.99 24.84
C SER A 145 13.96 58.18 26.09
N GLU A 146 13.11 58.26 27.12
CA GLU A 146 13.26 57.45 28.35
C GLU A 146 13.15 55.95 28.02
N ALA A 147 12.25 55.58 27.12
CA ALA A 147 12.07 54.19 26.70
C ALA A 147 13.33 53.62 26.03
N ILE A 148 14.01 54.41 25.18
CA ILE A 148 15.28 54.01 24.54
C ILE A 148 16.36 53.80 25.61
N GLU A 149 16.46 54.71 26.57
CA GLU A 149 17.49 54.67 27.62
C GLU A 149 17.33 53.42 28.50
N ILE A 150 16.13 53.21 29.05
CA ILE A 150 15.82 52.07 29.93
C ILE A 150 16.07 50.74 29.21
N VAL A 151 15.59 50.59 27.97
CA VAL A 151 15.77 49.34 27.23
C VAL A 151 17.23 49.12 26.86
N SER A 152 17.95 50.16 26.46
CA SER A 152 19.37 50.04 26.12
C SER A 152 20.22 49.67 27.34
N GLU A 153 19.94 50.26 28.51
CA GLU A 153 20.63 49.91 29.75
C GLU A 153 20.32 48.47 30.17
N TYR A 154 19.05 48.07 30.11
CA TYR A 154 18.62 46.71 30.40
C TYR A 154 19.30 45.67 29.49
N LEU A 155 19.33 45.92 28.17
CA LEU A 155 19.98 45.04 27.20
C LEU A 155 21.50 45.02 27.37
N LYS A 156 22.15 46.15 27.69
CA LYS A 156 23.58 46.19 28.03
C LYS A 156 23.88 45.32 29.25
N LYS A 157 23.02 45.34 30.28
CA LYS A 157 23.18 44.51 31.48
C LYS A 157 23.01 43.02 31.18
N LYS A 158 22.07 42.64 30.31
CA LYS A 158 21.77 41.23 29.99
C LYS A 158 22.68 40.63 28.92
N ILE A 159 23.04 41.38 27.88
CA ILE A 159 23.82 40.91 26.71
C ILE A 159 25.31 41.28 26.83
N GLY A 160 25.64 42.22 27.72
CA GLY A 160 27.01 42.70 27.95
C GLY A 160 27.58 43.44 26.74
N ASN A 161 28.91 43.41 26.62
CA ASN A 161 29.68 44.13 25.60
C ASN A 161 29.29 43.78 24.15
N ASN A 162 28.59 42.67 23.91
CA ASN A 162 28.12 42.31 22.58
C ASN A 162 26.98 43.21 22.07
N PHE A 163 26.23 43.88 22.96
CA PHE A 163 25.13 44.77 22.56
C PHE A 163 25.64 45.96 21.73
N ASN A 164 26.85 46.46 21.99
CA ASN A 164 27.44 47.58 21.25
C ASN A 164 27.69 47.27 19.76
N LYS A 165 27.62 45.99 19.35
CA LYS A 165 27.75 45.57 17.95
C LYS A 165 26.41 45.59 17.19
N TYR A 166 25.32 45.91 17.88
CA TYR A 166 23.98 45.97 17.30
C TYR A 166 23.62 47.42 16.95
N SER A 167 23.04 47.62 15.77
CA SER A 167 22.45 48.90 15.37
C SER A 167 20.94 48.88 15.61
N LEU A 168 20.40 49.94 16.21
CA LEU A 168 18.95 50.12 16.34
C LEU A 168 18.37 50.49 14.97
N ILE A 169 17.40 49.71 14.49
CA ILE A 169 16.82 49.89 13.15
C ILE A 169 15.38 50.39 13.22
N GLU A 170 14.61 49.89 14.17
CA GLU A 170 13.16 50.15 14.21
C GLU A 170 12.70 50.42 15.64
N ILE A 171 11.84 51.43 15.79
CA ILE A 171 11.09 51.71 17.00
C ILE A 171 9.63 51.84 16.60
N LYS A 172 8.79 50.91 17.06
CA LYS A 172 7.36 50.88 16.80
C LYS A 172 6.61 51.28 18.06
N GLU A 173 5.84 52.36 17.96
CA GLU A 173 4.95 52.85 19.01
C GLU A 173 3.59 52.16 18.89
N GLU A 174 3.09 51.61 19.98
CA GLU A 174 1.76 50.99 20.09
C GLU A 174 0.91 51.80 21.07
N GLN A 175 -0.03 52.58 20.53
CA GLN A 175 -0.99 53.31 21.34
C GLN A 175 -2.15 52.39 21.74
N LEU A 176 -2.21 52.04 23.02
CA LEU A 176 -3.27 51.25 23.62
C LEU A 176 -4.26 52.17 24.35
N ARG A 177 -5.43 51.63 24.69
CA ARG A 177 -6.54 52.39 25.29
C ARG A 177 -6.14 53.17 26.56
N ASN A 178 -5.20 52.61 27.35
CA ASN A 178 -4.81 53.14 28.65
C ASN A 178 -3.30 53.39 28.82
N ARG A 179 -2.47 53.19 27.77
CA ARG A 179 -1.00 53.35 27.82
C ARG A 179 -0.38 53.34 26.42
N THR A 180 0.88 53.76 26.33
CA THR A 180 1.71 53.66 25.12
C THR A 180 2.84 52.67 25.39
N ASP A 181 2.94 51.65 24.54
CA ASP A 181 4.00 50.66 24.59
C ASP A 181 5.01 50.92 23.46
N TYR A 182 6.28 50.58 23.65
CA TYR A 182 7.30 50.69 22.60
C TYR A 182 7.96 49.34 22.32
N ASN A 183 8.04 48.99 21.04
CA ASN A 183 8.81 47.85 20.54
C ASN A 183 10.05 48.33 19.82
N PHE A 184 11.17 47.69 20.09
CA PHE A 184 12.45 48.03 19.52
C PHE A 184 13.03 46.84 18.79
N ARG A 185 13.72 47.11 17.68
CA ARG A 185 14.44 46.10 16.90
C ARG A 185 15.85 46.59 16.61
N TRP A 186 16.82 45.81 17.09
CA TRP A 186 18.21 45.95 16.73
C TRP A 186 18.66 44.82 15.83
N GLU A 187 19.66 45.10 15.01
CA GLU A 187 20.25 44.16 14.07
C GLU A 187 21.77 44.12 14.23
N LYS A 188 22.33 42.93 14.04
CA LYS A 188 23.75 42.73 13.84
C LYS A 188 23.97 41.85 12.62
N ASN A 189 24.73 42.36 11.66
CA ASN A 189 25.17 41.59 10.50
C ASN A 189 26.15 40.49 10.93
N ILE A 190 26.05 39.35 10.26
CA ILE A 190 26.95 38.21 10.42
C ILE A 190 27.62 37.93 9.08
N ASP A 191 28.95 37.86 9.09
CA ASP A 191 29.74 37.68 7.87
C ASP A 191 29.44 36.35 7.16
N TYR A 192 29.19 35.29 7.93
CA TYR A 192 28.78 33.99 7.39
C TYR A 192 28.14 33.09 8.48
N PRO A 193 27.00 32.41 8.20
CA PRO A 193 26.24 32.46 6.96
C PRO A 193 25.41 33.73 6.85
N SER A 194 25.08 34.14 5.63
CA SER A 194 24.36 35.40 5.38
C SER A 194 23.03 35.43 6.13
N GLY A 195 22.79 36.48 6.89
CA GLY A 195 21.60 36.64 7.71
C GLY A 195 21.83 37.68 8.79
N LYS A 196 20.82 37.84 9.65
CA LYS A 196 20.79 38.94 10.63
C LYS A 196 20.51 38.37 12.00
N ASN A 197 21.39 38.65 12.96
CA ASN A 197 21.03 38.46 14.36
C ASN A 197 20.10 39.60 14.75
N ILE A 198 18.87 39.26 15.08
CA ILE A 198 17.87 40.23 15.50
C ILE A 198 17.73 40.16 17.01
N LEU A 199 17.73 41.33 17.62
CA LEU A 199 17.38 41.53 19.01
C LEU A 199 16.13 42.39 19.04
N THR A 200 15.05 41.90 19.65
CA THR A 200 13.85 42.70 19.88
C THR A 200 13.65 42.90 21.36
N ALA A 201 13.08 44.04 21.74
CA ALA A 201 12.62 44.27 23.10
C ALA A 201 11.34 45.09 23.13
N LYS A 202 10.46 44.80 24.09
CA LYS A 202 9.23 45.56 24.35
C LYS A 202 9.31 46.17 25.73
N ILE A 203 8.96 47.44 25.86
CA ILE A 203 8.84 48.15 27.14
C ILE A 203 7.42 48.66 27.33
N VAL A 204 6.96 48.59 28.59
CA VAL A 204 5.65 49.09 29.01
C VAL A 204 5.83 49.92 30.28
N GLY A 205 5.50 51.22 30.20
CA GLY A 205 5.88 52.17 31.23
C GLY A 205 7.39 52.13 31.45
N ASP A 206 7.83 51.96 32.71
CA ASP A 206 9.24 51.91 33.11
C ASP A 206 9.84 50.48 33.08
N LYS A 207 9.10 49.45 32.65
CA LYS A 207 9.53 48.05 32.72
C LYS A 207 9.68 47.39 31.37
N VAL A 208 10.84 46.77 31.15
CA VAL A 208 11.08 45.93 29.97
C VAL A 208 10.28 44.62 30.10
N LEU A 209 9.31 44.46 29.21
CA LEU A 209 8.35 43.35 29.22
C LEU A 209 8.88 42.12 28.48
N SER A 210 9.69 42.32 27.45
CA SER A 210 10.31 41.24 26.71
C SER A 210 11.64 41.63 26.11
N PHE A 211 12.55 40.66 25.97
CA PHE A 211 13.66 40.71 25.06
C PHE A 211 13.85 39.34 24.41
N THR A 212 13.98 39.29 23.09
CA THR A 212 14.24 38.05 22.36
C THR A 212 15.38 38.21 21.39
N HIS A 213 16.15 37.13 21.25
CA HIS A 213 17.28 37.07 20.37
C HIS A 213 17.11 35.85 19.45
N TYR A 214 17.05 36.09 18.14
CA TYR A 214 16.91 35.02 17.16
C TYR A 214 17.69 35.33 15.88
N PHE A 215 17.91 34.30 15.06
CA PHE A 215 18.58 34.45 13.78
C PHE A 215 17.55 34.55 12.65
N GLU A 216 17.50 35.70 11.99
CA GLU A 216 16.59 35.90 10.87
C GLU A 216 17.17 35.26 9.60
N VAL A 217 16.71 34.03 9.32
CA VAL A 217 16.99 33.33 8.05
C VAL A 217 16.45 34.14 6.87
N PRO A 218 17.23 34.34 5.79
CA PRO A 218 16.78 35.06 4.60
C PRO A 218 15.43 34.56 4.06
N GLN A 219 14.54 35.48 3.66
CA GLN A 219 13.15 35.16 3.31
C GLN A 219 13.02 34.11 2.20
N ASN A 220 13.89 34.12 1.19
CA ASN A 220 13.88 33.12 0.11
C ASN A 220 14.16 31.71 0.63
N GLU A 221 15.11 31.57 1.56
CA GLU A 221 15.44 30.28 2.20
C GLU A 221 14.33 29.87 3.17
N ARG A 222 13.77 30.81 3.93
CA ARG A 222 12.62 30.56 4.79
C ARG A 222 11.41 30.05 3.99
N ASN A 223 11.03 30.74 2.92
CA ASN A 223 9.92 30.34 2.04
C ASN A 223 10.18 28.98 1.38
N TYR A 224 11.42 28.71 0.97
CA TYR A 224 11.82 27.40 0.44
C TYR A 224 11.58 26.29 1.47
N PHE A 225 11.94 26.53 2.73
CA PHE A 225 11.67 25.58 3.80
C PHE A 225 10.18 25.48 4.13
N THR A 226 9.42 26.57 4.29
CA THR A 226 8.04 26.55 4.81
C THR A 226 6.96 26.16 3.80
N ASN A 227 7.01 26.66 2.55
CA ASN A 227 5.92 26.44 1.59
C ASN A 227 5.86 24.99 1.08
N SER A 228 7.02 24.35 1.05
CA SER A 228 7.16 22.94 0.69
C SER A 228 6.62 22.00 1.78
N GLU A 229 6.69 22.39 3.06
CA GLU A 229 6.15 21.59 4.18
C GLU A 229 4.63 21.46 4.09
N ALA A 230 3.94 22.57 3.83
CA ALA A 230 2.48 22.60 3.76
C ALA A 230 1.91 21.78 2.58
N LEU A 231 2.54 21.88 1.40
CA LEU A 231 2.08 21.20 0.20
C LEU A 231 2.30 19.69 0.26
N LEU A 232 3.45 19.24 0.78
CA LEU A 232 3.70 17.82 0.97
C LEU A 232 2.77 17.26 2.04
N GLY A 233 2.71 17.84 3.25
CA GLY A 233 1.89 17.30 4.34
C GLY A 233 0.41 17.09 4.01
N THR A 234 -0.18 18.01 3.24
CA THR A 234 -1.57 17.86 2.79
C THR A 234 -1.74 16.69 1.80
N THR A 235 -0.77 16.48 0.92
CA THR A 235 -0.78 15.40 -0.08
C THR A 235 -0.67 14.01 0.58
N SER A 236 0.07 13.85 1.68
CA SER A 236 0.17 12.56 2.40
C SER A 236 -1.11 12.16 3.05
N VAL A 237 -1.78 13.09 3.71
CA VAL A 237 -3.04 12.78 4.40
C VAL A 237 -4.05 12.26 3.38
N VAL A 238 -4.14 12.91 2.21
CA VAL A 238 -5.00 12.46 1.10
C VAL A 238 -4.59 11.07 0.61
N PHE A 239 -3.30 10.83 0.39
CA PHE A 239 -2.82 9.52 -0.06
C PHE A 239 -3.09 8.41 0.95
N LEU A 240 -2.87 8.67 2.23
CA LEU A 240 -3.10 7.70 3.31
C LEU A 240 -4.58 7.35 3.43
N ILE A 241 -5.49 8.33 3.24
CA ILE A 241 -6.93 8.08 3.17
C ILE A 241 -7.26 7.16 1.98
N ILE A 242 -6.71 7.42 0.79
CA ILE A 242 -6.91 6.57 -0.38
C ILE A 242 -6.40 5.15 -0.12
N LEU A 243 -5.23 5.01 0.50
CA LEU A 243 -4.64 3.71 0.84
C LEU A 243 -5.51 2.95 1.86
N ILE A 244 -6.05 3.64 2.87
CA ILE A 244 -6.99 3.06 3.85
C ILE A 244 -8.24 2.55 3.14
N ILE A 245 -8.86 3.36 2.29
CA ILE A 245 -10.07 2.98 1.54
C ILE A 245 -9.79 1.76 0.66
N TYR A 246 -8.68 1.78 -0.07
CA TYR A 246 -8.27 0.67 -0.94
C TYR A 246 -8.03 -0.62 -0.14
N ALA A 247 -7.23 -0.55 0.92
CA ALA A 247 -6.97 -1.70 1.78
C ALA A 247 -8.26 -2.26 2.38
N PHE A 248 -9.16 -1.37 2.84
CA PHE A 248 -10.44 -1.76 3.44
C PHE A 248 -11.35 -2.46 2.43
N SER A 249 -11.41 -1.97 1.19
CA SER A 249 -12.18 -2.62 0.12
C SER A 249 -11.70 -4.05 -0.16
N LEU A 250 -10.38 -4.26 -0.18
CA LEU A 250 -9.79 -5.59 -0.38
C LEU A 250 -10.03 -6.50 0.83
N PHE A 251 -9.97 -5.96 2.03
CA PHE A 251 -10.30 -6.69 3.25
C PHE A 251 -11.75 -7.15 3.25
N LEU A 252 -12.71 -6.27 2.92
CA LEU A 252 -14.11 -6.66 2.82
C LEU A 252 -14.30 -7.79 1.81
N LYS A 253 -13.68 -7.70 0.63
CA LYS A 253 -13.73 -8.77 -0.38
C LYS A 253 -13.21 -10.10 0.16
N LYS A 254 -12.05 -10.10 0.81
CA LYS A 254 -11.44 -11.31 1.39
C LYS A 254 -12.19 -11.85 2.60
N TYR A 255 -12.75 -10.96 3.42
CA TYR A 255 -13.56 -11.32 4.58
C TYR A 255 -14.83 -12.08 4.17
N HIS A 256 -15.56 -11.60 3.17
CA HIS A 256 -16.75 -12.28 2.63
C HIS A 256 -16.41 -13.64 2.02
N GLN A 257 -15.19 -13.82 1.49
CA GLN A 257 -14.71 -15.11 1.01
C GLN A 257 -14.30 -16.06 2.14
N GLY A 258 -14.28 -15.60 3.39
CA GLY A 258 -13.77 -16.36 4.53
C GLY A 258 -12.27 -16.63 4.45
N GLU A 259 -11.52 -15.75 3.75
CA GLU A 259 -10.10 -15.92 3.42
C GLU A 259 -9.15 -15.16 4.37
N VAL A 260 -9.60 -14.81 5.59
CA VAL A 260 -8.88 -13.89 6.50
C VAL A 260 -8.81 -14.40 7.93
N TRP A 261 -7.63 -14.30 8.55
CA TRP A 261 -7.42 -14.61 9.97
C TRP A 261 -7.55 -13.40 10.90
N ILE A 262 -8.78 -13.08 11.31
CA ILE A 262 -9.07 -11.86 12.09
C ILE A 262 -8.39 -11.82 13.45
N SER A 263 -8.30 -12.94 14.17
CA SER A 263 -7.81 -12.96 15.56
C SER A 263 -6.38 -12.43 15.68
N VAL A 264 -5.51 -12.78 14.73
CA VAL A 264 -4.12 -12.30 14.69
C VAL A 264 -4.08 -10.82 14.35
N GLY A 265 -4.81 -10.40 13.31
CA GLY A 265 -4.91 -8.99 12.95
C GLY A 265 -5.35 -8.13 14.13
N LYS A 266 -6.36 -8.58 14.88
CA LYS A 266 -6.91 -7.86 16.05
C LYS A 266 -5.87 -7.74 17.18
N THR A 267 -5.03 -8.75 17.35
CA THR A 267 -3.94 -8.74 18.34
C THR A 267 -2.84 -7.74 17.96
N ILE A 268 -2.43 -7.73 16.68
CA ILE A 268 -1.43 -6.77 16.16
C ILE A 268 -1.96 -5.34 16.25
N PHE A 269 -3.24 -5.14 15.91
CA PHE A 269 -3.93 -3.86 16.07
C PHE A 269 -3.87 -3.36 17.52
N PHE A 270 -4.28 -4.19 18.48
CA PHE A 270 -4.32 -3.82 19.88
C PHE A 270 -2.92 -3.50 20.41
N LEU A 271 -1.93 -4.33 20.09
CA LEU A 271 -0.53 -4.10 20.45
C LEU A 271 -0.02 -2.77 19.90
N TYR A 272 -0.23 -2.50 18.61
CA TYR A 272 0.17 -1.23 18.00
C TYR A 272 -0.52 -0.04 18.65
N PHE A 273 -1.85 -0.11 18.83
CA PHE A 273 -2.64 1.00 19.33
C PHE A 273 -2.26 1.38 20.78
N VAL A 274 -2.08 0.38 21.65
CA VAL A 274 -1.64 0.61 23.04
C VAL A 274 -0.25 1.25 23.07
N LEU A 275 0.69 0.73 22.27
CA LEU A 275 2.05 1.28 22.19
C LEU A 275 2.06 2.72 21.63
N ALA A 276 1.29 2.99 20.57
CA ALA A 276 1.16 4.33 20.01
C ALA A 276 0.51 5.33 20.99
N LEU A 277 -0.39 4.85 21.86
CA LEU A 277 -0.99 5.67 22.92
C LEU A 277 0.01 5.97 24.03
N ILE A 278 0.84 4.99 24.43
CA ILE A 278 1.95 5.19 25.37
C ILE A 278 2.94 6.23 24.83
N GLU A 279 3.30 6.16 23.55
CA GLU A 279 4.14 7.14 22.86
C GLU A 279 3.50 8.54 22.87
N SER A 280 2.20 8.63 22.59
CA SER A 280 1.47 9.90 22.59
C SER A 280 1.41 10.53 23.99
N ILE A 281 1.24 9.71 25.03
CA ILE A 281 1.32 10.15 26.43
C ILE A 281 2.74 10.63 26.76
N ASN A 282 3.78 9.90 26.34
CA ASN A 282 5.16 10.30 26.55
C ASN A 282 5.48 11.67 25.93
N ASN A 283 4.90 11.94 24.76
CA ASN A 283 5.06 13.20 24.02
C ASN A 283 4.12 14.32 24.52
N TRP A 284 3.37 14.09 25.60
CA TRP A 284 2.46 15.09 26.18
C TRP A 284 3.10 16.48 26.30
N PRO A 285 4.33 16.67 26.86
CA PRO A 285 4.94 17.99 27.02
C PRO A 285 5.00 18.84 25.75
N GLN A 286 5.20 18.21 24.59
CA GLN A 286 5.30 18.89 23.29
C GLN A 286 3.93 19.04 22.62
N LEU A 287 3.00 18.11 22.87
CA LEU A 287 1.70 18.07 22.18
C LEU A 287 0.87 19.32 22.50
N GLY A 288 0.56 20.07 21.43
CA GLY A 288 -0.23 21.29 21.50
C GLY A 288 0.47 22.45 22.20
N PHE A 289 1.79 22.37 22.46
CA PHE A 289 2.53 23.45 23.09
C PHE A 289 2.50 24.71 22.22
N GLY A 290 2.07 25.83 22.80
CA GLY A 290 1.90 27.09 22.07
C GLY A 290 0.83 27.08 20.97
N ALA A 291 0.01 26.02 20.87
CA ALA A 291 -1.11 25.96 19.93
C ALA A 291 -2.34 26.67 20.48
N PHE A 292 -3.17 27.23 19.57
CA PHE A 292 -4.37 27.96 19.93
C PHE A 292 -5.54 27.55 19.04
N VAL A 293 -6.73 27.37 19.63
CA VAL A 293 -7.98 27.08 18.90
C VAL A 293 -9.09 27.98 19.44
N GLY A 294 -9.42 29.01 18.65
CA GLY A 294 -10.43 30.01 19.04
C GLY A 294 -10.12 30.62 20.41
N ASP A 295 -11.12 30.55 21.30
CA ASP A 295 -11.09 31.11 22.65
C ASP A 295 -10.81 30.09 23.77
N LEU A 296 -10.46 28.86 23.40
CA LEU A 296 -10.24 27.78 24.35
C LEU A 296 -9.02 28.02 25.25
N GLN A 297 -9.08 27.47 26.47
CA GLN A 297 -7.95 27.41 27.40
C GLN A 297 -6.80 26.55 26.82
N PHE A 298 -5.57 26.82 27.25
CA PHE A 298 -4.38 26.08 26.79
C PHE A 298 -4.52 24.58 27.06
N SER A 299 -4.96 24.19 28.26
CA SER A 299 -5.16 22.79 28.63
C SER A 299 -6.22 22.10 27.74
N SER A 300 -7.32 22.80 27.44
CA SER A 300 -8.36 22.30 26.53
C SER A 300 -7.83 22.10 25.12
N VAL A 301 -7.01 23.03 24.59
CA VAL A 301 -6.39 22.88 23.27
C VAL A 301 -5.48 21.66 23.25
N ARG A 302 -4.61 21.48 24.26
CA ARG A 302 -3.72 20.32 24.35
C ARG A 302 -4.50 19.00 24.41
N PHE A 303 -5.58 18.96 25.19
CA PHE A 303 -6.43 17.78 25.27
C PHE A 303 -7.10 17.46 23.92
N ILE A 304 -7.60 18.48 23.20
CA ILE A 304 -8.15 18.30 21.85
C ILE A 304 -7.09 17.79 20.88
N VAL A 305 -5.88 18.38 20.89
CA VAL A 305 -4.76 17.92 20.06
C VAL A 305 -4.41 16.47 20.39
N PHE A 306 -4.39 16.08 21.67
CA PHE A 306 -4.18 14.70 22.08
C PHE A 306 -5.30 13.77 21.61
N LEU A 307 -6.58 14.16 21.71
CA LEU A 307 -7.69 13.35 21.21
C LEU A 307 -7.59 13.13 19.69
N ILE A 308 -7.30 14.19 18.93
CA ILE A 308 -7.20 14.11 17.47
C ILE A 308 -5.97 13.31 17.05
N TYR A 309 -4.79 13.71 17.53
CA TYR A 309 -3.51 13.13 17.09
C TYR A 309 -3.15 11.84 17.83
N GLY A 310 -3.29 11.82 19.16
CA GLY A 310 -2.90 10.69 20.01
C GLY A 310 -3.90 9.53 20.00
N LEU A 311 -5.19 9.80 19.82
CA LEU A 311 -6.24 8.77 19.85
C LEU A 311 -6.82 8.48 18.45
N ILE A 312 -7.48 9.46 17.82
CA ILE A 312 -8.21 9.23 16.56
C ILE A 312 -7.26 8.86 15.43
N PHE A 313 -6.19 9.63 15.21
CA PHE A 313 -5.23 9.36 14.14
C PHE A 313 -4.50 8.02 14.35
N ARG A 314 -4.04 7.72 15.57
CA ARG A 314 -3.42 6.42 15.89
C ARG A 314 -4.39 5.25 15.75
N LEU A 315 -5.68 5.44 16.02
CA LEU A 315 -6.72 4.43 15.77
C LEU A 315 -6.82 4.10 14.27
N PHE A 316 -6.86 5.10 13.40
CA PHE A 316 -6.90 4.88 11.94
C PHE A 316 -5.65 4.19 11.42
N LEU A 317 -4.46 4.54 11.93
CA LEU A 317 -3.23 3.81 11.58
C LEU A 317 -3.26 2.37 12.07
N GLY A 318 -3.79 2.12 13.27
CA GLY A 318 -4.02 0.77 13.77
C GLY A 318 -4.96 -0.03 12.86
N LEU A 319 -6.09 0.56 12.46
CA LEU A 319 -7.03 -0.06 11.53
C LEU A 319 -6.39 -0.34 10.17
N LEU A 320 -5.55 0.56 9.66
CA LEU A 320 -4.77 0.33 8.45
C LEU A 320 -3.85 -0.88 8.59
N ILE A 321 -3.15 -1.03 9.73
CA ILE A 321 -2.33 -2.20 10.03
C ILE A 321 -3.17 -3.47 10.08
N PHE A 322 -4.32 -3.44 10.78
CA PHE A 322 -5.25 -4.56 10.88
C PHE A 322 -5.67 -5.10 9.51
N VAL A 323 -6.15 -4.19 8.66
CA VAL A 323 -6.65 -4.49 7.31
C VAL A 323 -5.50 -4.96 6.40
N SER A 324 -4.36 -4.26 6.43
CA SER A 324 -3.19 -4.57 5.62
C SER A 324 -2.57 -5.92 6.00
N TRP A 325 -2.46 -6.22 7.30
CA TRP A 325 -2.05 -7.53 7.79
C TRP A 325 -3.01 -8.60 7.31
N SER A 326 -4.31 -8.41 7.52
CA SER A 326 -5.35 -9.39 7.21
C SER A 326 -5.34 -9.82 5.73
N VAL A 327 -5.22 -8.84 4.82
CA VAL A 327 -5.13 -9.09 3.38
C VAL A 327 -3.76 -9.64 2.99
N GLY A 328 -2.69 -9.08 3.54
CA GLY A 328 -1.33 -9.52 3.27
C GLY A 328 -1.09 -10.97 3.68
N GLU A 329 -1.60 -11.37 4.84
CA GLU A 329 -1.52 -12.74 5.38
C GLU A 329 -2.25 -13.73 4.48
N SER A 330 -3.49 -13.40 4.08
CA SER A 330 -4.28 -14.21 3.16
C SER A 330 -3.50 -14.58 1.88
N TYR A 331 -2.88 -13.58 1.25
CA TYR A 331 -2.07 -13.81 0.05
C TYR A 331 -0.72 -14.46 0.35
N ALA A 332 -0.08 -14.09 1.46
CA ALA A 332 1.22 -14.65 1.82
C ALA A 332 1.14 -16.16 2.12
N ARG A 333 0.03 -16.62 2.71
CA ARG A 333 -0.21 -18.04 2.97
C ARG A 333 -0.34 -18.85 1.69
N SER A 334 -0.97 -18.33 0.65
CA SER A 334 -1.07 -19.04 -0.63
C SER A 334 0.21 -18.96 -1.44
N LEU A 335 0.92 -17.83 -1.39
CA LEU A 335 2.08 -17.58 -2.23
C LEU A 335 3.40 -18.09 -1.63
N TRP A 336 3.59 -17.96 -0.32
CA TRP A 336 4.87 -18.22 0.35
C TRP A 336 4.74 -18.47 1.88
N PRO A 337 4.09 -19.59 2.30
CA PRO A 337 3.88 -19.91 3.72
C PRO A 337 5.13 -19.79 4.61
N GLU A 338 6.28 -20.20 4.07
CA GLU A 338 7.59 -20.16 4.72
C GLU A 338 7.99 -18.76 5.24
N LYS A 339 7.55 -17.69 4.55
CA LYS A 339 7.90 -16.30 4.89
C LYS A 339 7.22 -15.78 6.15
N LEU A 340 6.26 -16.53 6.70
CA LEU A 340 5.54 -16.20 7.92
C LEU A 340 5.99 -17.01 9.13
N LYS A 341 6.82 -18.05 8.97
CA LYS A 341 7.22 -18.94 10.08
C LYS A 341 7.74 -18.20 11.31
N SER A 342 8.68 -17.26 11.13
CA SER A 342 9.21 -16.47 12.26
C SER A 342 8.14 -15.62 12.93
N MET A 343 7.23 -15.04 12.13
CA MET A 343 6.15 -14.18 12.61
C MET A 343 5.11 -14.99 13.37
N ASP A 344 4.79 -16.20 12.91
CA ASP A 344 3.92 -17.14 13.61
C ASP A 344 4.51 -17.55 14.95
N GLY A 345 5.83 -17.79 14.99
CA GLY A 345 6.57 -18.00 16.23
C GLY A 345 6.40 -16.83 17.20
N PHE A 346 6.49 -15.58 16.73
CA PHE A 346 6.22 -14.40 17.57
C PHE A 346 4.79 -14.37 18.09
N ILE A 347 3.80 -14.54 17.21
CA ILE A 347 2.38 -14.46 17.54
C ILE A 347 1.97 -15.55 18.55
N LYS A 348 2.57 -16.75 18.45
CA LYS A 348 2.30 -17.88 19.34
C LYS A 348 3.23 -17.93 20.56
N GLY A 349 4.09 -16.93 20.77
CA GLY A 349 4.98 -16.85 21.93
C GLY A 349 6.25 -17.72 21.87
N HIS A 350 6.52 -18.37 20.73
CA HIS A 350 7.72 -19.16 20.45
C HIS A 350 8.86 -18.30 19.86
N ILE A 351 9.14 -17.16 20.51
CA ILE A 351 10.17 -16.19 20.07
C ILE A 351 11.58 -16.80 20.12
N LEU A 352 11.80 -17.75 21.02
CA LEU A 352 13.07 -18.46 21.22
C LEU A 352 13.28 -19.62 20.24
N SER A 353 12.43 -19.77 19.22
CA SER A 353 12.67 -20.78 18.17
C SER A 353 13.89 -20.44 17.32
N MET A 354 14.55 -21.46 16.78
CA MET A 354 15.78 -21.32 16.01
C MET A 354 15.57 -20.42 14.80
N HIS A 355 14.46 -20.59 14.06
CA HIS A 355 14.12 -19.73 12.93
C HIS A 355 13.87 -18.27 13.36
N THR A 356 13.03 -18.03 14.38
CA THR A 356 12.70 -16.67 14.83
C THR A 356 13.92 -15.91 15.35
N GLY A 357 14.72 -16.51 16.23
CA GLY A 357 15.94 -15.86 16.73
C GLY A 357 16.98 -15.62 15.64
N THR A 358 17.06 -16.50 14.65
CA THR A 358 17.92 -16.33 13.48
C THR A 358 17.46 -15.14 12.62
N SER A 359 16.16 -14.97 12.41
CA SER A 359 15.62 -13.83 11.65
C SER A 359 15.78 -12.51 12.39
N LEU A 360 15.59 -12.49 13.71
CA LEU A 360 15.89 -11.31 14.53
C LEU A 360 17.35 -10.90 14.42
N MET A 361 18.29 -11.86 14.46
CA MET A 361 19.73 -11.59 14.30
C MET A 361 20.09 -11.05 12.92
N LYS A 362 19.49 -11.59 11.84
CA LYS A 362 19.67 -11.03 10.49
C LYS A 362 19.22 -9.57 10.44
N GLY A 363 18.06 -9.27 11.01
CA GLY A 363 17.56 -7.91 11.06
C GLY A 363 18.45 -6.97 11.86
N LEU A 364 19.00 -7.43 12.98
CA LEU A 364 19.98 -6.65 13.75
C LEU A 364 21.24 -6.32 12.94
N VAL A 365 21.81 -7.30 12.24
CA VAL A 365 23.00 -7.09 11.39
C VAL A 365 22.69 -6.13 10.24
N ILE A 366 21.59 -6.33 9.53
CA ILE A 366 21.23 -5.46 8.40
C ILE A 366 20.87 -4.06 8.90
N GLY A 367 20.14 -3.96 10.01
CA GLY A 367 19.76 -2.70 10.65
C GLY A 367 20.99 -1.88 11.07
N THR A 368 21.96 -2.49 11.75
CA THR A 368 23.24 -1.82 12.08
C THR A 368 24.00 -1.36 10.85
N MET A 369 24.02 -2.15 9.78
CA MET A 369 24.67 -1.76 8.52
C MET A 369 23.97 -0.59 7.82
N LEU A 370 22.63 -0.51 7.89
CA LEU A 370 21.87 0.63 7.42
C LEU A 370 22.17 1.89 8.26
N SER A 371 22.22 1.77 9.59
CA SER A 371 22.57 2.88 10.48
C SER A 371 24.01 3.37 10.27
N LEU A 372 24.95 2.47 9.96
CA LEU A 372 26.32 2.82 9.58
C LEU A 372 26.33 3.58 8.25
N SER A 373 25.59 3.10 7.24
CA SER A 373 25.44 3.80 5.96
C SER A 373 24.87 5.21 6.14
N TYR A 374 23.86 5.36 7.00
CA TYR A 374 23.29 6.66 7.35
C TYR A 374 24.32 7.58 8.02
N LEU A 375 25.12 7.06 8.95
CA LEU A 375 26.17 7.83 9.63
C LEU A 375 27.25 8.31 8.64
N ILE A 376 27.71 7.42 7.74
CA ILE A 376 28.68 7.78 6.69
C ILE A 376 28.08 8.84 5.78
N GLY A 377 26.82 8.69 5.36
CA GLY A 377 26.11 9.70 4.56
C GLY A 377 26.05 11.05 5.27
N ASN A 378 25.82 11.07 6.59
CA ASN A 378 25.78 12.31 7.37
C ASN A 378 27.16 13.01 7.43
N ILE A 379 28.25 12.25 7.46
CA ILE A 379 29.60 12.79 7.44
C ILE A 379 29.96 13.34 6.06
N VAL A 380 29.62 12.61 4.99
CA VAL A 380 30.03 12.92 3.61
C VAL A 380 29.16 14.00 2.96
N LEU A 381 27.85 14.02 3.23
CA LEU A 381 26.91 14.92 2.55
C LEU A 381 26.80 16.29 3.23
N ASN A 382 27.08 16.42 4.52
CA ASN A 382 26.98 17.69 5.25
C ASN A 382 28.23 18.57 5.11
N VAL A 383 28.64 18.83 3.86
CA VAL A 383 29.72 19.75 3.52
C VAL A 383 29.17 21.17 3.24
N PRO A 384 29.97 22.23 3.43
CA PRO A 384 29.56 23.61 3.15
C PRO A 384 29.06 23.76 1.70
N ASP A 385 28.00 24.54 1.50
CA ASP A 385 27.39 24.80 0.19
C ASP A 385 26.90 23.54 -0.56
N SER A 386 26.66 22.45 0.17
CA SER A 386 26.08 21.23 -0.38
C SER A 386 24.65 21.45 -0.86
N VAL A 387 24.34 20.84 -2.01
CA VAL A 387 22.98 20.80 -2.56
C VAL A 387 22.11 19.73 -1.83
N ILE A 388 22.75 18.77 -1.16
CA ILE A 388 22.14 17.64 -0.47
C ILE A 388 22.83 17.48 0.89
N PHE A 389 22.11 17.59 2.03
CA PHE A 389 22.70 17.52 3.38
C PHE A 389 21.80 16.82 4.41
N ILE A 390 22.16 15.68 4.99
CA ILE A 390 21.28 15.02 5.99
C ILE A 390 20.97 15.92 7.21
N ASN A 391 19.69 16.20 7.48
CA ASN A 391 19.26 16.99 8.64
C ASN A 391 19.23 16.11 9.91
N PRO A 392 20.20 16.23 10.82
CA PRO A 392 20.21 15.52 12.10
C PRO A 392 19.13 16.04 13.07
N ALA A 393 18.68 17.28 12.90
CA ALA A 393 17.87 17.98 13.87
C ALA A 393 16.38 17.57 13.82
N SER A 394 15.99 16.82 12.79
CA SER A 394 14.66 16.19 12.69
C SER A 394 14.35 15.22 13.83
N TYR A 395 15.36 14.86 14.63
CA TYR A 395 15.26 13.89 15.71
C TYR A 395 15.43 14.49 17.11
N LEU A 396 15.45 15.82 17.23
CA LEU A 396 15.60 16.51 18.53
C LEU A 396 14.33 16.48 19.37
N ASP A 397 13.19 16.15 18.76
CA ASP A 397 11.92 15.86 19.44
C ASP A 397 12.05 14.81 20.55
N ILE A 398 13.03 13.93 20.43
CA ILE A 398 13.37 12.91 21.42
C ILE A 398 13.64 13.45 22.82
N TYR A 399 14.11 14.71 22.93
CA TYR A 399 14.40 15.35 24.20
C TYR A 399 13.14 15.81 24.92
N ALA A 400 12.05 16.08 24.20
CA ALA A 400 10.85 16.71 24.73
C ALA A 400 9.95 15.76 25.52
N GLY A 401 10.01 14.46 25.25
CA GLY A 401 9.18 13.46 25.93
C GLY A 401 9.55 13.28 27.41
N TRP A 402 8.61 12.80 28.22
CA TRP A 402 8.86 12.50 29.64
C TRP A 402 9.96 11.46 29.85
N PHE A 403 10.01 10.45 29.00
CA PHE A 403 11.01 9.39 29.01
C PHE A 403 11.54 9.17 27.58
N PRO A 404 12.70 9.75 27.23
CA PRO A 404 13.28 9.59 25.90
C PRO A 404 13.47 8.13 25.46
N ALA A 405 13.73 7.19 26.39
CA ALA A 405 13.83 5.77 26.08
C ALA A 405 12.51 5.17 25.54
N ILE A 406 11.36 5.60 26.07
CA ILE A 406 10.04 5.22 25.56
C ILE A 406 9.89 5.73 24.13
N GLY A 407 10.26 7.00 23.89
CA GLY A 407 10.30 7.56 22.53
C GLY A 407 11.13 6.70 21.58
N ILE A 408 12.38 6.36 21.93
CA ILE A 408 13.24 5.53 21.07
C ILE A 408 12.64 4.15 20.78
N VAL A 409 12.23 3.43 21.82
CA VAL A 409 11.87 2.02 21.70
C VAL A 409 10.44 1.85 21.17
N VAL A 410 9.49 2.59 21.73
CA VAL A 410 8.07 2.43 21.39
C VAL A 410 7.77 3.04 20.02
N GLU A 411 8.24 4.26 19.72
CA GLU A 411 8.10 4.85 18.39
C GLU A 411 8.82 3.98 17.35
N GLY A 412 10.01 3.48 17.67
CA GLY A 412 10.76 2.59 16.77
C GLY A 412 9.99 1.33 16.43
N PHE A 413 9.33 0.72 17.42
CA PHE A 413 8.54 -0.48 17.20
C PHE A 413 7.27 -0.19 16.39
N THR A 414 6.50 0.85 16.76
CA THR A 414 5.25 1.20 16.07
C THR A 414 5.50 1.62 14.62
N THR A 415 6.52 2.44 14.36
CA THR A 415 6.91 2.86 13.00
C THR A 415 7.40 1.69 12.16
N SER A 416 8.19 0.78 12.74
CA SER A 416 8.68 -0.41 12.04
C SER A 416 7.58 -1.41 11.71
N LEU A 417 6.61 -1.59 12.61
CA LEU A 417 5.41 -2.41 12.34
C LEU A 417 4.58 -1.81 11.20
N LEU A 418 4.28 -0.51 11.27
CA LEU A 418 3.53 0.19 10.23
C LEU A 418 4.22 0.03 8.87
N ALA A 419 5.51 0.36 8.78
CA ALA A 419 6.26 0.32 7.54
C ALA A 419 6.39 -1.11 6.97
N SER A 420 6.76 -2.09 7.81
CA SER A 420 6.91 -3.47 7.35
C SER A 420 5.61 -4.12 6.91
N ILE A 421 4.49 -3.86 7.59
CA ILE A 421 3.18 -4.45 7.25
C ILE A 421 2.54 -3.71 6.07
N VAL A 422 2.44 -2.38 6.13
CA VAL A 422 1.68 -1.59 5.16
C VAL A 422 2.49 -1.34 3.90
N LEU A 423 3.75 -0.90 4.00
CA LEU A 423 4.54 -0.46 2.84
C LEU A 423 5.28 -1.61 2.14
N THR A 424 5.57 -2.68 2.86
CA THR A 424 6.27 -3.84 2.30
C THR A 424 5.36 -5.05 2.16
N PHE A 425 4.90 -5.64 3.27
CA PHE A 425 4.19 -6.91 3.26
C PHE A 425 2.91 -6.87 2.42
N PHE A 426 2.01 -5.94 2.71
CA PHE A 426 0.73 -5.80 2.00
C PHE A 426 0.95 -5.54 0.49
N ILE A 427 1.82 -4.60 0.15
CA ILE A 427 2.11 -4.23 -1.25
C ILE A 427 2.75 -5.35 -2.04
N VAL A 428 3.78 -6.00 -1.48
CA VAL A 428 4.50 -7.06 -2.17
C VAL A 428 3.58 -8.24 -2.47
N ASN A 429 2.74 -8.63 -1.51
CA ASN A 429 1.77 -9.72 -1.69
C ASN A 429 0.73 -9.41 -2.77
N ILE A 430 0.10 -8.23 -2.72
CA ILE A 430 -0.96 -7.85 -3.68
C ILE A 430 -0.40 -7.71 -5.09
N SER A 431 0.71 -6.98 -5.23
CA SER A 431 1.33 -6.76 -6.53
C SER A 431 1.83 -8.08 -7.14
N TYR A 432 2.44 -8.96 -6.33
CA TYR A 432 2.87 -10.25 -6.84
C TYR A 432 1.68 -11.13 -7.21
N GLN A 433 0.60 -11.12 -6.43
CA GLN A 433 -0.60 -11.86 -6.80
C GLN A 433 -1.18 -11.39 -8.14
N ARG A 434 -1.16 -10.07 -8.40
CA ARG A 434 -1.71 -9.48 -9.62
C ARG A 434 -0.87 -9.75 -10.87
N TRP A 435 0.46 -9.64 -10.78
CA TRP A 435 1.36 -9.68 -11.95
C TRP A 435 2.33 -10.87 -11.98
N LYS A 436 2.45 -11.64 -10.89
CA LYS A 436 3.35 -12.80 -10.74
C LYS A 436 4.82 -12.52 -11.06
N ARG A 437 5.26 -11.25 -10.97
CA ARG A 437 6.63 -10.80 -11.27
C ARG A 437 7.23 -10.06 -10.06
N LYS A 438 8.31 -10.60 -9.49
CA LYS A 438 8.96 -10.05 -8.28
C LYS A 438 9.47 -8.62 -8.47
N TRP A 439 10.04 -8.31 -9.64
CA TRP A 439 10.60 -6.98 -9.90
C TRP A 439 9.54 -5.88 -9.91
N ILE A 440 8.31 -6.17 -10.37
CA ILE A 440 7.19 -5.22 -10.34
C ILE A 440 6.83 -4.89 -8.88
N SER A 441 6.73 -5.92 -8.04
CA SER A 441 6.48 -5.74 -6.60
C SER A 441 7.57 -4.91 -5.89
N ILE A 442 8.83 -5.11 -6.27
CA ILE A 442 9.96 -4.32 -5.75
C ILE A 442 9.81 -2.85 -6.13
N LEU A 443 9.58 -2.55 -7.42
CA LEU A 443 9.43 -1.16 -7.89
C LEU A 443 8.21 -0.48 -7.26
N LEU A 444 7.08 -1.19 -7.14
CA LEU A 444 5.86 -0.65 -6.53
C LEU A 444 6.02 -0.37 -5.04
N SER A 445 6.71 -1.24 -4.30
CA SER A 445 7.03 -0.97 -2.90
C SER A 445 7.94 0.24 -2.78
N GLY A 446 8.96 0.38 -3.65
CA GLY A 446 9.78 1.60 -3.74
C GLY A 446 8.94 2.86 -3.96
N LEU A 447 8.07 2.85 -4.97
CA LEU A 447 7.22 3.99 -5.31
C LEU A 447 6.26 4.35 -4.17
N LEU A 448 5.63 3.37 -3.55
CA LEU A 448 4.72 3.59 -2.43
C LEU A 448 5.44 4.01 -1.16
N THR A 449 6.64 3.51 -0.87
CA THR A 449 7.46 4.04 0.21
C THR A 449 7.83 5.48 -0.04
N THR A 450 8.20 5.86 -1.27
CA THR A 450 8.46 7.27 -1.61
C THR A 450 7.23 8.13 -1.35
N ILE A 451 6.06 7.74 -1.85
CA ILE A 451 4.81 8.47 -1.63
C ILE A 451 4.43 8.48 -0.14
N CYS A 452 4.60 7.39 0.62
CA CYS A 452 4.25 7.42 2.03
C CYS A 452 5.25 8.20 2.88
N VAL A 453 6.55 8.11 2.63
CA VAL A 453 7.61 8.70 3.45
C VAL A 453 7.85 10.17 3.13
N VAL A 454 8.04 10.54 1.85
CA VAL A 454 8.07 11.96 1.41
C VAL A 454 6.78 12.64 1.83
N ILE A 455 5.73 11.82 1.78
CA ILE A 455 4.41 11.98 2.31
C ILE A 455 4.43 12.47 3.80
N SER A 456 4.79 11.53 4.69
CA SER A 456 4.59 11.58 6.14
C SER A 456 5.66 12.33 6.92
N SER A 457 6.89 12.40 6.41
CA SER A 457 7.91 13.26 7.00
C SER A 457 7.61 14.67 6.52
N THR A 458 6.74 15.40 7.22
CA THR A 458 6.59 16.84 7.00
C THR A 458 7.59 17.59 7.87
N PRO A 459 8.63 18.19 7.29
CA PRO A 459 9.05 18.10 5.89
C PRO A 459 10.16 17.06 5.75
N PRO A 460 10.28 16.44 4.56
CA PRO A 460 11.52 15.78 4.20
C PRO A 460 12.53 16.92 4.27
N SER A 461 13.55 16.82 5.11
CA SER A 461 14.63 17.81 5.06
C SER A 461 15.09 17.91 3.61
N LEU A 462 14.81 19.04 2.99
CA LEU A 462 14.87 19.28 1.54
C LEU A 462 16.32 19.33 1.06
N ASN A 463 16.92 18.15 1.09
CA ASN A 463 18.22 17.86 0.54
C ASN A 463 17.98 17.44 -0.88
N ASN A 464 17.58 18.36 -1.75
CA ASN A 464 17.18 18.06 -3.12
C ASN A 464 15.99 17.06 -3.18
N ILE A 465 14.80 17.54 -3.58
CA ILE A 465 13.59 16.70 -3.72
C ILE A 465 13.91 15.39 -4.46
N TRP A 466 14.70 15.44 -5.53
CA TRP A 466 15.08 14.28 -6.31
C TRP A 466 15.92 13.27 -5.52
N ALA A 467 16.88 13.73 -4.72
CA ALA A 467 17.70 12.83 -3.92
C ALA A 467 16.87 12.11 -2.85
N ASN A 468 15.90 12.80 -2.24
CA ASN A 468 14.95 12.20 -1.30
C ASN A 468 13.98 11.23 -1.98
N LEU A 469 13.48 11.57 -3.18
CA LEU A 469 12.63 10.67 -3.96
C LEU A 469 13.37 9.38 -4.30
N ILE A 470 14.61 9.50 -4.78
CA ILE A 470 15.46 8.37 -5.16
C ILE A 470 15.86 7.56 -3.93
N SER A 471 16.29 8.19 -2.84
CA SER A 471 16.72 7.48 -1.63
C SER A 471 15.58 6.69 -1.00
N ASN A 472 14.38 7.28 -0.89
CA ASN A 472 13.20 6.60 -0.39
C ASN A 472 12.73 5.48 -1.33
N PHE A 473 12.86 5.68 -2.64
CA PHE A 473 12.52 4.68 -3.64
C PHE A 473 13.44 3.46 -3.53
N LEU A 474 14.74 3.71 -3.44
CA LEU A 474 15.75 2.66 -3.25
C LEU A 474 15.57 1.96 -1.92
N PHE A 475 15.23 2.70 -0.86
CA PHE A 475 14.94 2.14 0.46
C PHE A 475 13.73 1.21 0.44
N GLY A 476 12.58 1.65 -0.09
CA GLY A 476 11.39 0.80 -0.22
C GLY A 476 11.64 -0.43 -1.10
N SER A 477 12.34 -0.24 -2.22
CA SER A 477 12.76 -1.34 -3.11
C SER A 477 13.66 -2.34 -2.38
N PHE A 478 14.59 -1.85 -1.55
CA PHE A 478 15.47 -2.68 -0.75
C PHE A 478 14.69 -3.49 0.30
N LEU A 479 13.70 -2.90 0.97
CA LEU A 479 12.85 -3.63 1.92
C LEU A 479 12.03 -4.74 1.24
N ALA A 480 11.46 -4.46 0.07
CA ALA A 480 10.77 -5.49 -0.73
C ALA A 480 11.71 -6.62 -1.18
N TYR A 481 12.93 -6.27 -1.58
CA TYR A 481 13.97 -7.26 -1.87
C TYR A 481 14.31 -8.12 -0.64
N LEU A 482 14.46 -7.51 0.54
CA LEU A 482 14.69 -8.23 1.79
C LEU A 482 13.54 -9.19 2.10
N PHE A 483 12.28 -8.78 1.91
CA PHE A 483 11.12 -9.64 2.10
C PHE A 483 11.17 -10.87 1.17
N PHE A 484 11.44 -10.67 -0.13
CA PHE A 484 11.54 -11.78 -1.07
C PHE A 484 12.68 -12.75 -0.73
N LYS A 485 13.75 -12.24 -0.13
CA LYS A 485 14.94 -13.02 0.21
C LYS A 485 14.83 -13.73 1.55
N PHE A 486 14.31 -13.05 2.56
CA PHE A 486 14.23 -13.52 3.94
C PHE A 486 12.77 -13.67 4.36
N ASP A 487 12.38 -13.28 5.57
CA ASP A 487 11.00 -13.34 6.05
C ASP A 487 10.53 -11.97 6.54
N LEU A 488 9.27 -11.87 6.97
CA LEU A 488 8.71 -10.61 7.45
C LEU A 488 9.42 -10.09 8.71
N VAL A 489 9.83 -10.98 9.61
CA VAL A 489 10.53 -10.60 10.86
C VAL A 489 11.87 -9.96 10.57
N VAL A 490 12.63 -10.43 9.57
CA VAL A 490 13.88 -9.78 9.15
C VAL A 490 13.61 -8.34 8.71
N VAL A 491 12.55 -8.09 7.94
CA VAL A 491 12.21 -6.73 7.49
C VAL A 491 11.84 -5.84 8.67
N THR A 492 10.91 -6.30 9.52
CA THR A 492 10.46 -5.53 10.70
C THR A 492 11.61 -5.24 11.67
N SER A 493 12.46 -6.24 11.96
CA SER A 493 13.60 -6.05 12.87
C SER A 493 14.74 -5.22 12.25
N THR A 494 14.95 -5.29 10.93
CA THR A 494 15.88 -4.39 10.22
C THR A 494 15.49 -2.93 10.43
N LEU A 495 14.21 -2.61 10.23
CA LEU A 495 13.68 -1.26 10.44
C LEU A 495 13.81 -0.83 11.90
N PHE A 496 13.44 -1.72 12.82
CA PHE A 496 13.45 -1.44 14.26
C PHE A 496 14.84 -1.13 14.79
N PHE A 497 15.82 -2.00 14.52
CA PHE A 497 17.19 -1.77 14.99
C PHE A 497 17.85 -0.59 14.27
N SER A 498 17.54 -0.39 12.98
CA SER A 498 18.04 0.79 12.26
C SER A 498 17.56 2.08 12.92
N PHE A 499 16.26 2.17 13.22
CA PHE A 499 15.63 3.31 13.89
C PHE A 499 16.21 3.52 15.30
N LEU A 500 16.31 2.45 16.09
CA LEU A 500 16.83 2.51 17.45
C LEU A 500 18.25 3.09 17.48
N ILE A 501 19.14 2.61 16.61
CA ILE A 501 20.53 3.08 16.55
C ILE A 501 20.62 4.53 16.06
N THR A 502 19.86 4.91 15.03
CA THR A 502 19.92 6.29 14.52
C THR A 502 19.35 7.29 15.51
N ARG A 503 18.34 6.93 16.32
CA ARG A 503 17.84 7.77 17.41
C ARG A 503 18.82 7.87 18.57
N LEU A 504 19.54 6.79 18.90
CA LEU A 504 20.62 6.81 19.90
C LEU A 504 21.73 7.81 19.55
N TYR A 505 21.99 8.05 18.27
CA TYR A 505 22.97 9.07 17.83
C TYR A 505 22.66 10.47 18.36
N VAL A 506 21.43 10.79 18.74
CA VAL A 506 21.09 12.13 19.24
C VAL A 506 21.32 12.24 20.73
N ILE A 507 20.97 11.20 21.50
CA ILE A 507 20.99 11.23 22.97
C ILE A 507 22.37 10.91 23.55
N LEU A 508 23.13 10.00 22.94
CA LEU A 508 24.43 9.54 23.47
C LEU A 508 25.44 10.67 23.81
N PRO A 509 25.51 11.79 23.08
CA PRO A 509 26.41 12.90 23.41
C PRO A 509 26.09 13.66 24.70
N SER A 510 24.86 13.55 25.19
CA SER A 510 24.40 14.35 26.33
C SER A 510 25.10 13.92 27.62
N GLN A 511 25.59 14.90 28.39
CA GLN A 511 26.33 14.65 29.63
C GLN A 511 25.42 14.50 30.86
N ASN A 512 24.13 14.83 30.72
CA ASN A 512 23.18 14.71 31.81
C ASN A 512 22.86 13.23 32.12
N ASN A 513 22.90 12.87 33.40
CA ASN A 513 22.64 11.49 33.86
C ASN A 513 21.26 10.97 33.41
N PHE A 514 20.24 11.82 33.37
CA PHE A 514 18.90 11.44 32.94
C PHE A 514 18.90 10.92 31.49
N PHE A 515 19.53 11.65 30.57
CA PHE A 515 19.62 11.26 29.16
C PHE A 515 20.50 10.02 28.98
N MET A 516 21.59 9.90 29.74
CA MET A 516 22.47 8.74 29.68
C MET A 516 21.78 7.46 30.17
N ILE A 517 21.00 7.51 31.25
CA ILE A 517 20.19 6.37 31.72
C ILE A 517 19.18 5.95 30.63
N ASN A 518 18.49 6.91 30.01
CA ASN A 518 17.55 6.62 28.92
C ASN A 518 18.25 5.97 27.70
N ALA A 519 19.46 6.43 27.34
CA ALA A 519 20.26 5.80 26.29
C ALA A 519 20.63 4.35 26.64
N LEU A 520 21.02 4.08 27.88
CA LEU A 520 21.34 2.72 28.35
C LEU A 520 20.12 1.80 28.31
N ILE A 521 18.93 2.29 28.70
CA ILE A 521 17.68 1.53 28.61
C ILE A 521 17.37 1.17 27.15
N ALA A 522 17.49 2.12 26.22
CA ALA A 522 17.29 1.85 24.80
C ALA A 522 18.34 0.86 24.24
N LEU A 523 19.59 0.94 24.70
CA LEU A 523 20.67 0.05 24.28
C LEU A 523 20.50 -1.39 24.82
N LEU A 524 19.88 -1.56 25.99
CA LEU A 524 19.51 -2.87 26.54
C LEU A 524 18.68 -3.70 25.55
N VAL A 525 17.83 -3.06 24.75
CA VAL A 525 16.97 -3.72 23.76
C VAL A 525 17.80 -4.44 22.66
N ILE A 526 18.96 -3.88 22.29
CA ILE A 526 19.90 -4.54 21.37
C ILE A 526 20.42 -5.84 21.99
N PHE A 527 20.79 -5.79 23.28
CA PHE A 527 21.27 -6.97 24.00
C PHE A 527 20.18 -8.02 24.19
N VAL A 528 18.92 -7.63 24.39
CA VAL A 528 17.78 -8.57 24.41
C VAL A 528 17.67 -9.31 23.07
N GLY A 529 17.83 -8.60 21.94
CA GLY A 529 17.86 -9.23 20.61
C GLY A 529 19.00 -10.25 20.44
N LEU A 530 20.19 -9.92 20.93
CA LEU A 530 21.33 -10.86 20.96
C LEU A 530 21.07 -12.06 21.87
N ALA A 531 20.49 -11.84 23.05
CA ALA A 531 20.16 -12.90 23.99
C ALA A 531 19.13 -13.88 23.40
N ILE A 532 18.08 -13.38 22.74
CA ILE A 532 17.10 -14.22 22.02
C ILE A 532 17.80 -15.12 21.00
N TYR A 533 18.76 -14.57 20.24
CA TYR A 533 19.53 -15.35 19.26
C TYR A 533 20.40 -16.44 19.91
N PHE A 534 21.11 -16.13 21.00
CA PHE A 534 21.94 -17.11 21.70
C PHE A 534 21.10 -18.23 22.32
N ILE A 535 20.00 -17.86 22.98
CA ILE A 535 19.09 -18.83 23.61
C ILE A 535 18.42 -19.71 22.54
N SER A 536 18.02 -19.15 21.40
CA SER A 536 17.41 -19.95 20.32
C SER A 536 18.40 -20.93 19.70
N ARG A 537 19.66 -20.52 19.55
CA ARG A 537 20.75 -21.40 19.08
C ARG A 537 21.10 -22.49 20.06
N TYR A 538 20.97 -22.22 21.36
CA TYR A 538 21.16 -23.21 22.40
C TYR A 538 20.02 -24.25 22.40
N LYS A 539 18.76 -23.79 22.32
CA LYS A 539 17.58 -24.67 22.32
C LYS A 539 17.47 -25.56 21.08
N LYS A 540 17.80 -25.03 19.88
CA LYS A 540 17.66 -25.74 18.59
C LYS A 540 16.23 -26.26 18.28
N GLU A 541 15.22 -25.67 18.92
CA GLU A 541 13.81 -26.00 18.68
C GLU A 541 13.28 -25.16 17.52
N ASP A 542 12.64 -25.79 16.53
CA ASP A 542 11.94 -25.09 15.46
C ASP A 542 10.44 -25.01 15.73
N PHE A 543 9.84 -23.92 15.26
CA PHE A 543 8.40 -23.68 15.34
C PHE A 543 7.73 -24.07 14.01
N VAL A 544 6.71 -24.93 14.08
CA VAL A 544 5.90 -25.35 12.93
C VAL A 544 4.44 -25.07 13.22
N LEU A 545 3.81 -24.20 12.41
CA LEU A 545 2.44 -23.73 12.64
C LEU A 545 1.41 -24.87 12.60
N GLU A 546 1.61 -25.87 11.76
CA GLU A 546 0.70 -27.02 11.58
C GLU A 546 0.41 -27.75 12.90
N ASN A 547 1.40 -27.80 13.80
CA ASN A 547 1.28 -28.42 15.12
C ASN A 547 0.32 -27.67 16.07
N PHE A 548 -0.06 -26.43 15.73
CA PHE A 548 -0.92 -25.56 16.54
C PHE A 548 -2.25 -25.22 15.85
N GLY A 549 -2.56 -25.95 14.78
CA GLY A 549 -3.75 -25.75 13.95
C GLY A 549 -3.52 -24.74 12.84
N LEU A 550 -3.73 -25.18 11.59
CA LEU A 550 -3.81 -24.27 10.45
C LEU A 550 -5.10 -23.45 10.53
N PRO A 551 -5.05 -22.16 10.17
CA PRO A 551 -6.25 -21.36 10.05
C PRO A 551 -7.24 -21.99 9.04
N SER A 552 -8.53 -21.99 9.37
CA SER A 552 -9.58 -22.61 8.53
C SER A 552 -9.63 -22.03 7.11
N HIS A 553 -9.20 -20.79 6.92
CA HIS A 553 -9.15 -20.16 5.60
C HIS A 553 -8.05 -20.75 4.70
N VAL A 554 -6.93 -21.20 5.27
CA VAL A 554 -5.84 -21.81 4.50
C VAL A 554 -6.30 -23.12 3.86
N GLN A 555 -7.09 -23.92 4.59
CA GLN A 555 -7.70 -25.13 4.06
C GLN A 555 -8.67 -24.84 2.92
N ARG A 556 -9.56 -23.85 3.11
CA ARG A 556 -10.53 -23.43 2.08
C ARG A 556 -9.85 -22.91 0.81
N ILE A 557 -8.77 -22.14 0.93
CA ILE A 557 -8.00 -21.64 -0.23
C ILE A 557 -7.41 -22.82 -1.01
N SER A 558 -6.77 -23.77 -0.31
CA SER A 558 -6.18 -24.95 -0.94
C SER A 558 -7.22 -25.83 -1.64
N GLU A 559 -8.37 -26.05 -0.99
CA GLU A 559 -9.47 -26.84 -1.54
C GLU A 559 -10.06 -26.17 -2.79
N ARG A 560 -10.27 -24.85 -2.76
CA ARG A 560 -10.77 -24.09 -3.90
C ARG A 560 -9.80 -24.11 -5.09
N GLU A 561 -8.50 -23.94 -4.85
CA GLU A 561 -7.50 -24.01 -5.92
C GLU A 561 -7.41 -25.42 -6.52
N ARG A 562 -7.50 -26.46 -5.68
CA ARG A 562 -7.56 -27.85 -6.12
C ARG A 562 -8.79 -28.11 -6.99
N LEU A 563 -9.99 -27.74 -6.53
CA LEU A 563 -11.24 -27.88 -7.29
C LEU A 563 -11.16 -27.14 -8.63
N LYS A 564 -10.63 -25.91 -8.63
CA LYS A 564 -10.45 -25.15 -9.88
C LYS A 564 -9.55 -25.91 -10.87
N LYS A 565 -8.44 -26.48 -10.39
CA LYS A 565 -7.52 -27.26 -11.23
C LYS A 565 -8.16 -28.56 -11.73
N GLU A 566 -8.94 -29.24 -10.90
CA GLU A 566 -9.70 -30.43 -11.29
C GLU A 566 -10.73 -30.09 -12.38
N LEU A 567 -11.43 -28.95 -12.27
CA LEU A 567 -12.34 -28.42 -13.30
C LEU A 567 -11.61 -28.07 -14.61
N GLU A 568 -10.46 -27.40 -14.54
CA GLU A 568 -9.63 -27.09 -15.71
C GLU A 568 -9.14 -28.35 -16.44
N ILE A 569 -8.89 -29.45 -15.71
CA ILE A 569 -8.53 -30.74 -16.29
C ILE A 569 -9.75 -31.38 -16.95
N ALA A 570 -10.90 -31.42 -16.28
CA ALA A 570 -12.14 -31.97 -16.82
C ALA A 570 -12.57 -31.26 -18.12
N ALA A 571 -12.48 -29.93 -18.13
CA ALA A 571 -12.67 -29.08 -19.31
C ALA A 571 -11.79 -29.50 -20.50
N LYS A 572 -10.49 -29.69 -20.27
CA LYS A 572 -9.56 -30.13 -21.32
C LYS A 572 -9.87 -31.52 -21.84
N VAL A 573 -10.30 -32.44 -20.98
CA VAL A 573 -10.72 -33.78 -21.39
C VAL A 573 -11.95 -33.67 -22.30
N GLN A 574 -12.98 -32.91 -21.89
CA GLN A 574 -14.20 -32.71 -22.69
C GLN A 574 -13.89 -32.12 -24.07
N LEU A 575 -13.08 -31.06 -24.16
CA LEU A 575 -12.68 -30.47 -25.44
C LEU A 575 -11.87 -31.43 -26.30
N SER A 576 -11.08 -32.32 -25.69
CA SER A 576 -10.32 -33.34 -26.41
C SER A 576 -11.18 -34.43 -27.04
N LEU A 577 -12.45 -34.55 -26.60
CA LEU A 577 -13.43 -35.45 -27.20
C LEU A 577 -14.02 -34.86 -28.49
N LEU A 578 -14.04 -33.55 -28.70
CA LEU A 578 -14.51 -33.01 -29.97
C LEU A 578 -13.54 -33.34 -31.12
N PRO A 579 -14.02 -33.41 -32.38
CA PRO A 579 -13.15 -33.66 -33.53
C PRO A 579 -11.97 -32.68 -33.60
N LYS A 580 -10.75 -33.23 -33.75
CA LYS A 580 -9.52 -32.44 -33.84
C LYS A 580 -9.11 -32.07 -35.26
N GLU A 581 -9.61 -32.85 -36.23
CA GLU A 581 -9.33 -32.65 -37.65
C GLU A 581 -10.64 -32.73 -38.43
N GLU A 582 -10.80 -31.85 -39.40
CA GLU A 582 -11.93 -31.89 -40.31
C GLU A 582 -11.75 -33.00 -41.35
N PRO A 583 -12.83 -33.70 -41.75
CA PRO A 583 -12.74 -34.77 -42.72
C PRO A 583 -12.32 -34.24 -44.10
N LYS A 584 -11.27 -34.83 -44.68
CA LYS A 584 -10.78 -34.50 -46.02
C LYS A 584 -11.52 -35.31 -47.07
N ILE A 585 -12.58 -34.74 -47.65
CA ILE A 585 -13.40 -35.35 -48.70
C ILE A 585 -13.17 -34.62 -50.01
N GLN A 586 -12.84 -35.35 -51.08
CA GLN A 586 -12.58 -34.75 -52.38
C GLN A 586 -13.81 -33.98 -52.90
N GLY A 587 -13.58 -32.75 -53.32
CA GLY A 587 -14.63 -31.86 -53.83
C GLY A 587 -15.55 -31.26 -52.76
N TYR A 588 -15.17 -31.35 -51.49
CA TYR A 588 -15.79 -30.65 -50.37
C TYR A 588 -14.76 -29.87 -49.56
N ASP A 589 -15.18 -28.73 -49.03
CA ASP A 589 -14.44 -27.92 -48.07
C ASP A 589 -15.26 -27.87 -46.78
N ILE A 590 -14.70 -28.39 -45.68
CA ILE A 590 -15.39 -28.58 -44.41
C ILE A 590 -14.58 -27.90 -43.32
N ALA A 591 -15.24 -27.07 -42.52
CA ALA A 591 -14.65 -26.41 -41.37
C ALA A 591 -15.61 -26.47 -40.18
N ALA A 592 -15.07 -26.54 -38.96
CA ALA A 592 -15.87 -26.46 -37.74
C ALA A 592 -15.15 -25.67 -36.66
N ILE A 593 -15.92 -25.12 -35.73
CA ILE A 593 -15.42 -24.47 -34.51
C ILE A 593 -16.37 -24.72 -33.35
N SER A 594 -15.84 -24.80 -32.13
CA SER A 594 -16.61 -24.75 -30.89
C SER A 594 -15.85 -23.88 -29.89
N ILE A 595 -16.54 -22.88 -29.33
CA ILE A 595 -16.00 -21.91 -28.38
C ILE A 595 -16.88 -21.94 -27.12
N PRO A 596 -16.43 -22.56 -26.02
CA PRO A 596 -17.23 -22.61 -24.79
C PRO A 596 -17.29 -21.25 -24.09
N ALA A 597 -18.41 -20.94 -23.43
CA ALA A 597 -18.62 -19.70 -22.67
C ALA A 597 -17.89 -19.68 -21.31
N ILE A 598 -17.75 -20.86 -20.69
CA ILE A 598 -17.04 -21.06 -19.41
C ILE A 598 -16.01 -22.19 -19.56
N GLU A 599 -15.48 -22.73 -18.45
CA GLU A 599 -14.43 -23.75 -18.52
C GLU A 599 -14.85 -25.01 -19.29
N ALA A 600 -16.11 -25.45 -19.23
CA ALA A 600 -16.64 -26.58 -19.98
C ALA A 600 -18.03 -26.27 -20.56
N GLY A 601 -18.25 -26.68 -21.82
CA GLY A 601 -19.49 -26.40 -22.57
C GLY A 601 -20.45 -27.59 -22.71
N GLY A 602 -21.72 -27.28 -22.97
CA GLY A 602 -22.79 -28.22 -23.33
C GLY A 602 -22.85 -28.53 -24.83
N ASP A 603 -22.28 -27.66 -25.67
CA ASP A 603 -22.27 -27.83 -27.12
C ASP A 603 -21.50 -29.08 -27.60
N TYR A 604 -22.03 -29.69 -28.67
CA TYR A 604 -21.50 -30.88 -29.31
C TYR A 604 -21.43 -30.69 -30.83
N PHE A 605 -20.35 -31.15 -31.45
CA PHE A 605 -20.36 -31.47 -32.87
C PHE A 605 -19.50 -32.71 -33.14
N ASP A 606 -19.80 -33.43 -34.22
CA ASP A 606 -19.01 -34.60 -34.63
C ASP A 606 -19.10 -34.89 -36.13
N PHE A 607 -18.07 -35.58 -36.63
CA PHE A 607 -17.95 -36.09 -37.99
C PHE A 607 -17.78 -37.61 -37.94
N VAL A 608 -18.88 -38.34 -38.10
CA VAL A 608 -18.89 -39.80 -37.97
C VAL A 608 -18.78 -40.46 -39.35
N LYS A 609 -17.71 -41.20 -39.60
CA LYS A 609 -17.53 -41.91 -40.88
C LYS A 609 -18.44 -43.14 -40.92
N LEU A 610 -19.46 -43.13 -41.78
CA LEU A 610 -20.47 -44.20 -41.83
C LEU A 610 -20.13 -45.30 -42.83
N SER A 611 -19.51 -44.93 -43.95
CA SER A 611 -19.05 -45.87 -44.97
C SER A 611 -17.98 -45.21 -45.85
N ALA A 612 -17.55 -45.90 -46.91
CA ALA A 612 -16.61 -45.35 -47.89
C ALA A 612 -17.16 -44.13 -48.66
N ASN A 613 -18.48 -43.88 -48.66
CA ASN A 613 -19.14 -42.81 -49.42
C ASN A 613 -20.09 -41.92 -48.60
N LYS A 614 -20.17 -42.13 -47.27
CA LYS A 614 -21.12 -41.41 -46.40
C LYS A 614 -20.44 -40.88 -45.13
N LEU A 615 -20.73 -39.63 -44.81
CA LEU A 615 -20.30 -38.94 -43.59
C LEU A 615 -21.50 -38.46 -42.80
N GLY A 616 -21.61 -38.87 -41.54
CA GLY A 616 -22.51 -38.30 -40.55
C GLY A 616 -21.95 -36.99 -40.00
N ILE A 617 -22.78 -35.96 -39.91
CA ILE A 617 -22.45 -34.65 -39.35
C ILE A 617 -23.47 -34.37 -38.27
N ALA A 618 -23.00 -34.22 -37.04
CA ALA A 618 -23.83 -33.94 -35.89
C ALA A 618 -23.49 -32.57 -35.31
N ILE A 619 -24.50 -31.84 -34.88
CA ILE A 619 -24.38 -30.71 -33.96
C ILE A 619 -25.49 -30.82 -32.92
N GLY A 620 -25.23 -30.41 -31.68
CA GLY A 620 -26.24 -30.37 -30.65
C GLY A 620 -25.84 -29.49 -29.49
N ASP A 621 -26.82 -29.18 -28.65
CA ASP A 621 -26.64 -28.39 -27.44
C ASP A 621 -27.46 -29.03 -26.30
N VAL A 622 -26.83 -29.11 -25.13
CA VAL A 622 -27.42 -29.65 -23.91
C VAL A 622 -27.96 -28.51 -23.07
N SER A 623 -29.24 -28.58 -22.71
CA SER A 623 -29.87 -27.59 -21.83
C SER A 623 -29.12 -27.45 -20.49
N GLY A 624 -28.71 -26.24 -20.15
CA GLY A 624 -27.94 -25.94 -18.95
C GLY A 624 -26.50 -25.53 -19.28
N LYS A 625 -25.66 -25.28 -18.26
CA LYS A 625 -24.28 -24.82 -18.47
C LYS A 625 -23.31 -25.50 -17.52
N GLY A 626 -22.03 -25.53 -17.90
CA GLY A 626 -20.93 -26.00 -17.06
C GLY A 626 -20.81 -27.51 -17.02
N VAL A 627 -20.30 -28.05 -15.91
CA VAL A 627 -19.89 -29.45 -15.80
C VAL A 627 -21.04 -30.43 -16.05
N GLY A 628 -22.25 -30.11 -15.60
CA GLY A 628 -23.43 -30.97 -15.82
C GLY A 628 -23.74 -31.14 -17.30
N ALA A 629 -23.80 -30.03 -18.05
CA ALA A 629 -24.04 -30.05 -19.48
C ALA A 629 -22.94 -30.80 -20.25
N ALA A 630 -21.67 -30.59 -19.87
CA ALA A 630 -20.52 -31.26 -20.45
C ALA A 630 -20.53 -32.80 -20.30
N ILE A 631 -21.07 -33.32 -19.18
CA ILE A 631 -21.23 -34.77 -18.96
C ILE A 631 -22.28 -35.34 -19.91
N TYR A 632 -23.44 -34.71 -20.02
CA TYR A 632 -24.50 -35.15 -20.93
C TYR A 632 -24.12 -34.99 -22.40
N MET A 633 -23.31 -34.00 -22.74
CA MET A 633 -22.70 -33.88 -24.06
C MET A 633 -21.85 -35.12 -24.38
N THR A 634 -20.96 -35.49 -23.46
CA THR A 634 -20.08 -36.66 -23.61
C THR A 634 -20.88 -37.96 -23.76
N LEU A 635 -21.95 -38.10 -22.97
CA LEU A 635 -22.87 -39.24 -23.06
C LEU A 635 -23.58 -39.28 -24.43
N THR A 636 -24.11 -38.14 -24.87
CA THR A 636 -24.78 -37.98 -26.17
C THR A 636 -23.85 -38.37 -27.31
N LYS A 637 -22.61 -37.90 -27.28
CA LYS A 637 -21.58 -38.28 -28.23
C LYS A 637 -21.40 -39.80 -28.28
N GLY A 638 -21.18 -40.43 -27.12
CA GLY A 638 -20.92 -41.88 -27.05
C GLY A 638 -22.08 -42.70 -27.61
N ILE A 639 -23.32 -42.33 -27.27
CA ILE A 639 -24.52 -43.00 -27.77
C ILE A 639 -24.69 -42.79 -29.28
N LEU A 640 -24.47 -41.56 -29.78
CA LEU A 640 -24.58 -41.28 -31.20
C LEU A 640 -23.54 -42.07 -32.00
N GLN A 641 -22.27 -42.03 -31.60
CA GLN A 641 -21.21 -42.77 -32.28
C GLN A 641 -21.48 -44.27 -32.32
N ALA A 642 -22.01 -44.86 -31.24
CA ALA A 642 -22.33 -46.29 -31.18
C ALA A 642 -23.43 -46.72 -32.18
N HIS A 643 -24.38 -45.84 -32.51
CA HIS A 643 -25.51 -46.16 -33.38
C HIS A 643 -25.45 -45.55 -34.78
N ALA A 644 -24.53 -44.62 -35.02
CA ALA A 644 -24.42 -43.90 -36.27
C ALA A 644 -24.14 -44.84 -37.47
N GLU A 645 -23.32 -45.88 -37.28
CA GLU A 645 -22.97 -46.85 -38.34
C GLU A 645 -24.06 -47.90 -38.62
N GLU A 646 -25.06 -48.04 -37.73
CA GLU A 646 -26.07 -49.10 -37.82
C GLU A 646 -27.19 -48.79 -38.84
N ASP A 647 -27.40 -47.52 -39.20
CA ASP A 647 -28.51 -47.10 -40.05
C ASP A 647 -28.12 -45.89 -40.92
N VAL A 648 -28.71 -45.81 -42.11
CA VAL A 648 -28.51 -44.71 -43.08
C VAL A 648 -29.58 -43.61 -42.97
N SER A 649 -30.58 -43.79 -42.10
CA SER A 649 -31.61 -42.79 -41.79
C SER A 649 -31.25 -41.98 -40.55
N PRO A 650 -31.03 -40.65 -40.66
CA PRO A 650 -30.82 -39.78 -39.51
C PRO A 650 -31.95 -39.85 -38.47
N LYS A 651 -33.20 -40.04 -38.93
CA LYS A 651 -34.37 -40.20 -38.05
C LYS A 651 -34.23 -41.43 -37.16
N ASN A 652 -33.87 -42.57 -37.73
CA ASN A 652 -33.74 -43.82 -36.97
C ASN A 652 -32.58 -43.77 -35.97
N VAL A 653 -31.47 -43.15 -36.35
CA VAL A 653 -30.33 -42.94 -35.44
C VAL A 653 -30.76 -42.07 -34.26
N LEU A 654 -31.38 -40.91 -34.50
CA LEU A 654 -31.85 -40.02 -33.42
C LEU A 654 -32.92 -40.68 -32.54
N ALA A 655 -33.80 -41.52 -33.09
CA ALA A 655 -34.77 -42.30 -32.30
C ALA A 655 -34.10 -43.25 -31.30
N LYS A 656 -33.03 -43.94 -31.72
CA LYS A 656 -32.23 -44.81 -30.83
C LYS A 656 -31.49 -43.99 -29.77
N VAL A 657 -30.86 -42.88 -30.19
CA VAL A 657 -30.14 -41.97 -29.31
C VAL A 657 -31.09 -41.43 -28.23
N ASN A 658 -32.27 -40.97 -28.61
CA ASN A 658 -33.30 -40.48 -27.70
C ASN A 658 -33.69 -41.54 -26.65
N ARG A 659 -33.95 -42.78 -27.08
CA ARG A 659 -34.38 -43.86 -26.18
C ARG A 659 -33.34 -44.15 -25.07
N LEU A 660 -32.06 -44.05 -25.40
CA LEU A 660 -30.98 -44.29 -24.45
C LEU A 660 -30.67 -43.06 -23.59
N LEU A 661 -30.73 -41.87 -24.18
CA LEU A 661 -30.56 -40.61 -23.44
C LEU A 661 -31.67 -40.39 -22.43
N TYR A 662 -32.94 -40.62 -22.79
CA TYR A 662 -34.08 -40.43 -21.89
C TYR A 662 -33.93 -41.21 -20.57
N LYS A 663 -33.34 -42.41 -20.61
CA LYS A 663 -33.10 -43.25 -19.43
C LYS A 663 -31.92 -42.80 -18.58
N SER A 664 -31.06 -41.97 -19.13
CA SER A 664 -29.73 -41.66 -18.58
C SER A 664 -29.59 -40.21 -18.14
N ILE A 665 -30.40 -39.29 -18.68
CA ILE A 665 -30.38 -37.88 -18.29
C ILE A 665 -31.38 -37.59 -17.16
N GLU A 666 -31.09 -36.55 -16.36
CA GLU A 666 -31.99 -36.10 -15.29
C GLU A 666 -33.31 -35.51 -15.82
N LYS A 667 -34.35 -35.57 -14.99
CA LYS A 667 -35.64 -34.95 -15.28
C LYS A 667 -35.45 -33.43 -15.44
N ASN A 668 -35.90 -32.88 -16.57
CA ASN A 668 -35.73 -31.49 -17.03
C ASN A 668 -34.42 -31.15 -17.76
N THR A 669 -33.56 -32.12 -18.05
CA THR A 669 -32.47 -31.94 -19.03
C THR A 669 -32.93 -32.46 -20.39
N PHE A 670 -32.55 -31.76 -21.46
CA PHE A 670 -32.76 -32.22 -22.82
C PHE A 670 -31.56 -31.87 -23.70
N VAL A 671 -31.46 -32.53 -24.84
CA VAL A 671 -30.42 -32.27 -25.83
C VAL A 671 -31.07 -31.92 -27.15
N SER A 672 -30.88 -30.69 -27.60
CA SER A 672 -31.27 -30.30 -28.95
C SER A 672 -30.21 -30.84 -29.92
N MET A 673 -30.61 -31.46 -31.04
CA MET A 673 -29.66 -32.05 -31.99
C MET A 673 -30.10 -31.95 -33.45
N PHE A 674 -29.15 -31.65 -34.33
CA PHE A 674 -29.30 -31.77 -35.78
C PHE A 674 -28.32 -32.83 -36.27
N TYR A 675 -28.83 -33.86 -36.94
CA TYR A 675 -28.00 -34.93 -37.51
C TYR A 675 -28.24 -35.06 -39.00
N ALA A 676 -27.16 -35.00 -39.78
CA ALA A 676 -27.17 -35.07 -41.23
C ALA A 676 -26.23 -36.15 -41.74
N ILE A 677 -26.58 -36.77 -42.85
CA ILE A 677 -25.74 -37.71 -43.58
C ILE A 677 -25.46 -37.12 -44.96
N LEU A 678 -24.19 -36.82 -45.19
CA LEU A 678 -23.65 -36.44 -46.49
C LEU A 678 -23.25 -37.69 -47.26
N ASP A 679 -24.01 -37.99 -48.31
CA ASP A 679 -23.62 -38.96 -49.32
C ASP A 679 -22.84 -38.23 -50.43
N TYR A 680 -21.52 -38.42 -50.45
CA TYR A 680 -20.65 -37.76 -51.42
C TYR A 680 -20.48 -38.53 -52.74
N GLN A 681 -21.10 -39.72 -52.87
CA GLN A 681 -21.24 -40.40 -54.15
C GLN A 681 -22.40 -39.78 -54.96
N TYR A 682 -23.53 -39.52 -54.30
CA TYR A 682 -24.72 -38.93 -54.93
C TYR A 682 -24.85 -37.42 -54.70
N HIS A 683 -23.94 -36.80 -53.96
CA HIS A 683 -23.98 -35.38 -53.55
C HIS A 683 -25.33 -34.99 -52.93
N LYS A 684 -25.82 -35.83 -52.00
CA LYS A 684 -27.11 -35.66 -51.34
C LYS A 684 -26.91 -35.57 -49.83
N ILE A 685 -27.61 -34.63 -49.19
CA ILE A 685 -27.68 -34.53 -47.73
C ILE A 685 -29.07 -34.97 -47.29
N THR A 686 -29.12 -35.92 -46.37
CA THR A 686 -30.35 -36.35 -45.69
C THR A 686 -30.22 -35.99 -44.22
N TYR A 687 -31.23 -35.41 -43.58
CA TYR A 687 -31.10 -34.90 -42.21
C TYR A 687 -32.40 -35.03 -41.40
N ALA A 688 -32.25 -35.01 -40.08
CA ALA A 688 -33.35 -34.91 -39.12
C ALA A 688 -32.95 -33.94 -37.99
N ARG A 689 -33.93 -33.19 -37.47
CA ARG A 689 -33.73 -32.17 -36.44
C ARG A 689 -34.56 -32.49 -35.20
N ALA A 690 -33.89 -32.89 -34.12
CA ALA A 690 -34.47 -33.08 -32.80
C ALA A 690 -34.41 -31.76 -32.01
N GLY A 691 -35.30 -30.81 -32.34
CA GLY A 691 -35.47 -29.56 -31.61
C GLY A 691 -34.34 -28.52 -31.69
N HIS A 692 -33.26 -28.79 -32.41
CA HIS A 692 -32.09 -27.88 -32.55
C HIS A 692 -32.39 -26.63 -33.39
N THR A 693 -31.45 -25.69 -33.44
CA THR A 693 -31.47 -24.58 -34.40
C THR A 693 -31.62 -25.10 -35.84
N PRO A 694 -32.18 -24.28 -36.76
CA PRO A 694 -32.34 -24.67 -38.15
C PRO A 694 -30.98 -24.73 -38.86
N GLY A 695 -30.78 -25.73 -39.73
CA GLY A 695 -29.64 -25.69 -40.65
C GLY A 695 -29.81 -24.60 -41.72
N ILE A 696 -28.73 -24.13 -42.30
CA ILE A 696 -28.74 -23.08 -43.33
C ILE A 696 -28.21 -23.66 -44.64
N LEU A 697 -28.93 -23.45 -45.73
CA LEU A 697 -28.48 -23.78 -47.09
C LEU A 697 -28.47 -22.52 -47.94
N THR A 698 -27.29 -22.09 -48.39
CA THR A 698 -27.13 -21.00 -49.34
C THR A 698 -26.81 -21.58 -50.72
N ASN A 699 -27.70 -21.33 -51.68
CA ASN A 699 -27.54 -21.85 -53.04
C ASN A 699 -26.75 -20.86 -53.93
N LYS A 700 -25.77 -21.36 -54.68
CA LYS A 700 -24.94 -20.50 -55.55
C LYS A 700 -25.75 -19.85 -56.68
N ASN A 701 -26.64 -20.61 -57.31
CA ASN A 701 -27.31 -20.22 -58.56
C ASN A 701 -28.48 -19.26 -58.32
N THR A 702 -29.24 -19.43 -57.24
CA THR A 702 -30.38 -18.56 -56.93
C THR A 702 -30.02 -17.38 -56.04
N GLY A 703 -28.83 -17.37 -55.44
CA GLY A 703 -28.45 -16.34 -54.49
C GLY A 703 -29.03 -16.56 -53.08
N GLY A 704 -30.21 -17.17 -52.99
CA GLY A 704 -31.01 -17.23 -51.76
C GLY A 704 -30.51 -18.21 -50.70
N THR A 705 -30.71 -17.81 -49.45
CA THR A 705 -30.50 -18.61 -48.24
C THR A 705 -31.82 -19.24 -47.78
N LYS A 706 -31.81 -20.55 -47.49
CA LYS A 706 -32.97 -21.31 -47.01
C LYS A 706 -32.67 -21.93 -45.65
N LEU A 707 -33.59 -21.79 -44.70
CA LEU A 707 -33.56 -22.50 -43.42
C LEU A 707 -34.11 -23.94 -43.57
N LEU A 708 -33.42 -24.89 -42.95
CA LEU A 708 -33.72 -26.32 -42.93
C LEU A 708 -34.44 -26.66 -41.62
N LEU A 709 -35.77 -26.50 -41.66
CA LEU A 709 -36.67 -26.50 -40.50
C LEU A 709 -37.50 -27.80 -40.39
N SER A 710 -36.87 -28.98 -40.50
CA SER A 710 -37.62 -30.24 -40.31
C SER A 710 -38.25 -30.31 -38.91
N LYS A 711 -39.39 -31.00 -38.78
CA LYS A 711 -40.10 -31.12 -37.49
C LYS A 711 -39.40 -32.15 -36.59
N GLY A 712 -39.44 -31.89 -35.29
CA GLY A 712 -38.97 -32.82 -34.25
C GLY A 712 -38.85 -32.14 -32.88
N MET A 713 -38.97 -32.93 -31.82
CA MET A 713 -38.77 -32.52 -30.42
C MET A 713 -37.30 -32.75 -30.00
N ALA A 714 -36.81 -32.04 -28.98
CA ALA A 714 -35.48 -32.28 -28.43
C ALA A 714 -35.36 -33.67 -27.77
N LEU A 715 -34.15 -34.23 -27.81
CA LEU A 715 -33.84 -35.53 -27.23
C LEU A 715 -34.02 -35.49 -25.71
N GLY A 716 -34.58 -36.56 -25.15
CA GLY A 716 -34.73 -36.73 -23.71
C GLY A 716 -35.98 -36.07 -23.10
N LEU A 717 -36.77 -35.32 -23.89
CA LEU A 717 -38.05 -34.79 -23.43
C LEU A 717 -39.15 -35.85 -23.38
N GLU A 718 -39.08 -36.87 -24.24
CA GLU A 718 -40.04 -37.97 -24.28
C GLU A 718 -39.40 -39.26 -24.79
N GLU A 719 -39.69 -40.40 -24.17
CA GLU A 719 -39.02 -41.70 -24.33
C GLU A 719 -39.31 -42.40 -25.66
N GLY A 720 -40.54 -42.27 -26.19
CA GLY A 720 -41.10 -43.27 -27.09
C GLY A 720 -41.83 -42.74 -28.33
N ASN A 721 -43.04 -43.26 -28.54
CA ASN A 721 -43.76 -43.16 -29.82
C ASN A 721 -44.04 -41.71 -30.25
N VAL A 722 -44.27 -40.82 -29.29
CA VAL A 722 -44.52 -39.40 -29.56
C VAL A 722 -43.28 -38.75 -30.18
N PHE A 723 -42.10 -38.97 -29.59
CA PHE A 723 -40.83 -38.48 -30.16
C PHE A 723 -40.63 -38.98 -31.60
N ASN A 724 -40.75 -40.30 -31.81
CA ASN A 724 -40.54 -40.93 -33.13
C ASN A 724 -41.53 -40.43 -34.20
N SER A 725 -42.78 -40.19 -33.82
CA SER A 725 -43.82 -39.66 -34.71
C SER A 725 -43.61 -38.18 -35.05
N SER A 726 -42.99 -37.41 -34.14
CA SER A 726 -42.71 -35.98 -34.33
C SER A 726 -41.52 -35.70 -35.24
N LEU A 727 -40.56 -36.63 -35.31
CA LEU A 727 -39.31 -36.46 -36.04
C LEU A 727 -39.51 -36.74 -37.54
N ILE A 728 -39.23 -35.75 -38.38
CA ILE A 728 -39.34 -35.85 -39.84
C ILE A 728 -37.94 -35.82 -40.45
N GLU A 729 -37.73 -36.72 -41.41
CA GLU A 729 -36.51 -36.76 -42.22
C GLU A 729 -36.74 -35.99 -43.52
N ASP A 730 -35.78 -35.13 -43.86
CA ASP A 730 -35.78 -34.34 -45.09
C ASP A 730 -34.46 -34.53 -45.84
N SER A 731 -34.45 -34.21 -47.14
CA SER A 731 -33.22 -34.28 -47.93
C SER A 731 -33.15 -33.22 -49.03
N PHE A 732 -31.93 -32.89 -49.45
CA PHE A 732 -31.67 -32.00 -50.58
C PHE A 732 -30.39 -32.39 -51.32
N GLN A 733 -30.31 -31.97 -52.59
CA GLN A 733 -29.11 -32.11 -53.41
C GLN A 733 -28.16 -30.94 -53.11
N ILE A 734 -26.88 -31.23 -52.83
CA ILE A 734 -25.86 -30.19 -52.65
C ILE A 734 -25.06 -30.02 -53.96
N ASN A 735 -25.14 -28.84 -54.56
CA ASN A 735 -24.51 -28.56 -55.86
C ASN A 735 -23.19 -27.79 -55.68
N SER A 736 -22.36 -27.75 -56.73
CA SER A 736 -21.09 -27.03 -56.69
C SER A 736 -21.29 -25.55 -56.33
N GLY A 737 -20.60 -25.14 -55.26
CA GLY A 737 -20.65 -23.83 -54.64
C GLY A 737 -21.79 -23.57 -53.65
N ASP A 738 -22.65 -24.54 -53.38
CA ASP A 738 -23.62 -24.46 -52.29
C ASP A 738 -22.91 -24.56 -50.93
N VAL A 739 -23.40 -23.81 -49.94
CA VAL A 739 -22.88 -23.77 -48.58
C VAL A 739 -23.96 -24.25 -47.61
N PHE A 740 -23.66 -25.29 -46.85
CA PHE A 740 -24.48 -25.84 -45.79
C PHE A 740 -23.85 -25.51 -44.43
N VAL A 741 -24.59 -24.81 -43.56
CA VAL A 741 -24.10 -24.38 -42.24
C VAL A 741 -25.02 -24.93 -41.15
N LEU A 742 -24.40 -25.46 -40.09
CA LEU A 742 -25.02 -25.84 -38.84
C LEU A 742 -24.39 -24.99 -37.74
N TYR A 743 -25.18 -24.53 -36.77
CA TYR A 743 -24.72 -23.62 -35.72
C TYR A 743 -25.53 -23.78 -34.43
N THR A 744 -24.99 -23.40 -33.29
CA THR A 744 -25.74 -23.28 -32.02
C THR A 744 -26.21 -21.84 -31.81
N ASP A 745 -27.27 -21.67 -31.02
CA ASP A 745 -27.91 -20.38 -30.76
C ASP A 745 -27.00 -19.35 -30.11
N GLY A 746 -25.92 -19.76 -29.43
CA GLY A 746 -24.90 -18.84 -28.91
C GLY A 746 -24.30 -17.90 -29.96
N PHE A 747 -24.33 -18.25 -31.26
CA PHE A 747 -23.95 -17.33 -32.34
C PHE A 747 -24.98 -16.22 -32.57
N THR A 748 -26.28 -16.54 -32.50
CA THR A 748 -27.37 -15.58 -32.76
C THR A 748 -27.76 -14.79 -31.52
N GLU A 749 -27.64 -15.39 -30.34
CA GLU A 749 -27.98 -14.80 -29.04
C GLU A 749 -26.81 -14.05 -28.38
N ALA A 750 -25.67 -13.93 -29.07
CA ALA A 750 -24.55 -13.13 -28.59
C ALA A 750 -24.98 -11.68 -28.32
N MET A 751 -24.71 -11.17 -27.11
CA MET A 751 -25.20 -9.86 -26.66
C MET A 751 -24.10 -8.77 -26.65
N ASN A 752 -24.53 -7.52 -26.85
CA ASN A 752 -23.71 -6.34 -26.58
C ASN A 752 -23.99 -5.77 -25.17
N GLU A 753 -23.28 -4.70 -24.76
CA GLU A 753 -23.48 -4.05 -23.45
C GLU A 753 -24.92 -3.55 -23.20
N LYS A 754 -25.71 -3.33 -24.26
CA LYS A 754 -27.12 -2.95 -24.20
C LYS A 754 -28.08 -4.15 -24.07
N HIS A 755 -27.55 -5.37 -23.98
CA HIS A 755 -28.31 -6.62 -23.96
C HIS A 755 -29.12 -6.84 -25.25
N GLU A 756 -28.66 -6.29 -26.37
CA GLU A 756 -29.23 -6.56 -27.70
C GLU A 756 -28.51 -7.78 -28.29
N GLU A 757 -29.28 -8.74 -28.81
CA GLU A 757 -28.75 -9.92 -29.49
C GLU A 757 -28.20 -9.58 -30.89
N PHE A 758 -27.23 -10.38 -31.35
CA PHE A 758 -26.69 -10.29 -32.70
C PHE A 758 -27.78 -10.54 -33.75
N GLY A 759 -28.64 -11.52 -33.48
CA GLY A 759 -29.85 -11.83 -34.22
C GLY A 759 -29.64 -12.69 -35.47
N GLU A 760 -30.64 -13.52 -35.76
CA GLU A 760 -30.64 -14.47 -36.88
C GLU A 760 -30.50 -13.77 -38.24
N GLU A 761 -31.16 -12.62 -38.44
CA GLU A 761 -31.12 -11.90 -39.72
C GLU A 761 -29.70 -11.44 -40.08
N ARG A 762 -28.95 -10.93 -39.11
CA ARG A 762 -27.55 -10.49 -39.34
C ARG A 762 -26.65 -11.68 -39.61
N PHE A 763 -26.86 -12.76 -38.87
CA PHE A 763 -26.12 -14.01 -39.02
C PHE A 763 -26.31 -14.63 -40.42
N LEU A 764 -27.55 -14.75 -40.89
CA LEU A 764 -27.87 -15.25 -42.23
C LEU A 764 -27.26 -14.40 -43.33
N LYS A 765 -27.38 -13.07 -43.23
CA LYS A 765 -26.75 -12.15 -44.20
C LYS A 765 -25.23 -12.34 -44.21
N LEU A 766 -24.59 -12.51 -43.05
CA LEU A 766 -23.15 -12.66 -42.97
C LEU A 766 -22.67 -13.93 -43.69
N ILE A 767 -23.39 -15.04 -43.55
CA ILE A 767 -23.11 -16.29 -44.28
C ILE A 767 -23.32 -16.10 -45.79
N GLU A 768 -24.44 -15.50 -46.18
CA GLU A 768 -24.79 -15.32 -47.59
C GLU A 768 -23.77 -14.47 -48.37
N HIS A 769 -23.36 -13.33 -47.82
CA HIS A 769 -22.41 -12.42 -48.46
C HIS A 769 -21.00 -13.02 -48.58
N ASN A 770 -20.62 -13.91 -47.66
CA ASN A 770 -19.27 -14.46 -47.57
C ASN A 770 -19.15 -15.88 -48.10
N ARG A 771 -20.21 -16.44 -48.69
CA ARG A 771 -20.27 -17.83 -49.20
C ARG A 771 -19.14 -18.21 -50.17
N ASN A 772 -18.55 -17.24 -50.87
CA ASN A 772 -17.48 -17.49 -51.84
C ASN A 772 -16.13 -17.76 -51.17
N LEU A 773 -15.95 -17.37 -49.90
CA LEU A 773 -14.73 -17.63 -49.14
C LEU A 773 -14.57 -19.14 -48.82
N PRO A 774 -13.35 -19.59 -48.51
CA PRO A 774 -13.14 -20.91 -47.90
C PRO A 774 -13.92 -21.04 -46.59
N SER A 775 -14.39 -22.25 -46.26
CA SER A 775 -15.28 -22.52 -45.13
C SER A 775 -14.69 -22.07 -43.79
N LYS A 776 -13.38 -22.24 -43.61
CA LYS A 776 -12.66 -21.75 -42.43
C LYS A 776 -12.62 -20.22 -42.34
N GLU A 777 -12.50 -19.54 -43.47
CA GLU A 777 -12.51 -18.07 -43.52
C GLU A 777 -13.92 -17.51 -43.27
N VAL A 778 -14.97 -18.21 -43.70
CA VAL A 778 -16.36 -17.89 -43.32
C VAL A 778 -16.53 -17.91 -41.80
N ILE A 779 -16.10 -18.99 -41.15
CA ILE A 779 -16.15 -19.11 -39.68
C ILE A 779 -15.35 -17.98 -39.01
N ASN A 780 -14.10 -17.76 -39.42
CA ASN A 780 -13.23 -16.73 -38.84
C ASN A 780 -13.85 -15.34 -38.92
N LEU A 781 -14.48 -15.01 -40.06
CA LEU A 781 -15.14 -13.73 -40.28
C LEU A 781 -16.37 -13.58 -39.38
N ILE A 782 -17.19 -14.63 -39.23
CA ILE A 782 -18.36 -14.62 -38.35
C ILE A 782 -17.95 -14.39 -36.89
N VAL A 783 -16.97 -15.15 -36.40
CA VAL A 783 -16.45 -15.00 -35.03
C VAL A 783 -15.90 -13.59 -34.80
N LYS A 784 -15.23 -13.01 -35.80
CA LYS A 784 -14.69 -11.65 -35.73
C LYS A 784 -15.80 -10.60 -35.61
N GLU A 785 -16.86 -10.69 -36.41
CA GLU A 785 -17.96 -9.73 -36.36
C GLU A 785 -18.78 -9.85 -35.07
N ILE A 786 -18.98 -11.06 -34.55
CA ILE A 786 -19.65 -11.26 -33.26
C ILE A 786 -18.83 -10.69 -32.10
N ARG A 787 -17.52 -10.92 -32.08
CA ARG A 787 -16.63 -10.30 -31.08
C ARG A 787 -16.65 -8.78 -31.15
N LYS A 788 -16.70 -8.23 -32.37
CA LYS A 788 -16.82 -6.78 -32.59
C LYS A 788 -18.17 -6.24 -32.12
N PHE A 789 -19.24 -7.00 -32.27
CA PHE A 789 -20.58 -6.63 -31.79
C PHE A 789 -20.69 -6.69 -30.26
N ALA A 790 -20.13 -7.73 -29.64
CA ALA A 790 -20.16 -7.93 -28.18
C ALA A 790 -19.21 -6.97 -27.42
N ASP A 791 -18.12 -6.53 -28.06
CA ASP A 791 -17.07 -5.69 -27.47
C ASP A 791 -16.50 -6.28 -26.16
N ASN A 792 -16.75 -5.66 -25.00
CA ASN A 792 -16.30 -6.14 -23.69
C ASN A 792 -17.36 -6.97 -22.94
N PHE A 793 -18.53 -7.21 -23.55
CA PHE A 793 -19.59 -7.97 -22.91
C PHE A 793 -19.24 -9.47 -22.86
N PRO A 794 -19.37 -10.15 -21.70
CA PRO A 794 -19.03 -11.57 -21.59
C PRO A 794 -19.85 -12.47 -22.52
N GLN A 795 -19.23 -13.53 -23.04
CA GLN A 795 -19.95 -14.57 -23.75
C GLN A 795 -20.93 -15.27 -22.80
N HIS A 796 -22.21 -15.30 -23.17
CA HIS A 796 -23.25 -15.89 -22.33
C HIS A 796 -23.52 -17.36 -22.63
N ASP A 797 -23.33 -17.82 -23.87
CA ASP A 797 -23.55 -19.21 -24.27
C ASP A 797 -22.46 -19.78 -25.17
N ASP A 798 -22.40 -21.12 -25.29
CA ASP A 798 -21.44 -21.81 -26.13
C ASP A 798 -21.70 -21.53 -27.62
N MET A 799 -20.63 -21.43 -28.41
CA MET A 799 -20.71 -21.09 -29.83
C MET A 799 -20.07 -22.20 -30.67
N THR A 800 -20.90 -23.02 -31.30
CA THR A 800 -20.46 -24.13 -32.17
C THR A 800 -21.02 -23.98 -33.58
N MET A 801 -20.18 -24.22 -34.59
CA MET A 801 -20.55 -24.11 -35.99
C MET A 801 -19.84 -25.16 -36.83
N VAL A 802 -20.55 -25.71 -37.81
CA VAL A 802 -20.03 -26.59 -38.86
C VAL A 802 -20.43 -26.03 -40.22
N VAL A 803 -19.46 -25.83 -41.11
CA VAL A 803 -19.65 -25.37 -42.49
C VAL A 803 -19.20 -26.46 -43.45
N VAL A 804 -20.08 -26.82 -44.38
CA VAL A 804 -19.81 -27.78 -45.46
C VAL A 804 -20.10 -27.10 -46.78
N LYS A 805 -19.07 -26.97 -47.61
CA LYS A 805 -19.15 -26.36 -48.95
C LYS A 805 -18.81 -27.39 -50.01
N LYS A 806 -19.62 -27.48 -51.06
CA LYS A 806 -19.28 -28.25 -52.25
C LYS A 806 -18.43 -27.38 -53.18
N LEU A 807 -17.27 -27.86 -53.61
CA LEU A 807 -16.33 -27.11 -54.47
C LEU A 807 -16.74 -27.07 -55.94
#